data_AF-A0A061ATQ5-F1
#
_entry.id   AF-A0A061ATQ5-F1
#
_cell.length_a   1.000
_cell.length_b   1.000
_cell.length_c   1.000
_cell.angle_alpha   90.00
_cell.angle_beta   90.00
_cell.angle_gamma   90.00
#
_symmetry.space_group_name_H-M   'P 1'
#
loop_
_entity.id
_entity.type
_entity.pdbx_description
1 polymer ?
#
loop_
_entity_poly.entity_id
_entity_poly.type
_entity_poly.pdbx_seq_one_letter_code
_entity_poly.pdbx_strand_id
1 'polypeptide(L)'
;MPSVDQMEFTPPASALLQALYASTTRSARTAAASSLASHVVSNGLRSLAADNILDDLTRAARSKTPQEKEGAMVAFDELFRKVGLSVGASDPFFVPLLPCILDNLQESGKTGSIKDAAEKAAKQLARLPPPELAPKVIEELFLYLETNAKWRSKVGALELLSMFAVTAKDQVAERLGEYVPRLVPSMRDTKSEISSQAEKTGVALCQVLTNPDIQPFVTDLVRCMANPTTVPAAIKRLSSTVWVREIDGPTLAVVSPLLTRALSEKGTIVQRQTVVLITNLFKLVRSPDLAALHAPHVLPGIERIIESAAFPEIRAFAEEAKRAVDKSVVGASVPAVDHFSEAAKDEQTALSQLVELAEKHTGERPDAFAQQSFRSAAFALAQLVRKRDLSEKFWRETYVAPYLAHFVGKDAALAISDELLKRWVAVDKERNRVEGADDDDDEEGDIVVDLPFSLAYGGLLLLNHTVLKLRKGHRYGICGANGCGKSTLLKAINRKQIDNFPMDLKAAYVEHDIDGDETGITVCQLMIDEPRISATEQEIRAMLKEMGFSEERQDVPIQSLSGGWKMRVALCRAMLMKVDLLLLDEPTNHLDVQSVAWLQDYLNAQDQVTAMIISHDSGFLDAVCTNIIHYHKKQLVYYRGNLAKFVEKYPPGKTYYTLSDEVVKFTFPPPGSLMGVRSRTRAILKMTDCTFTYPGASKPQLYNATCAVSLSSRVGIVGPNGAGKSTLIKLLTGETLPDSGRVEKHPNLRIAYVAQHAFHHIEQHLEKSAVQYIMWRYQEGVDKEQAMKATRALTPEEEAQLKVPIVAKTGETRFVESIVGRQKLKKSYTYEIKWQGLHHKYNTFVPRERLTELGFSKLVQEFDDFEASREGAGSRDMSVKLVRQHLQDVGLDGDIAEYNEMRGLSGGQKVKVVIAAAMWSKPQVLVLDEPTNFLDRDALGGLAVGIREWSGAFLCISHNQEFVGALCGEIWNVENGRLTMKGKAAVDDGAFDSNPNSARDTPIGTPGVATPASVETPVGSGDEARVAATVEGAGEELKFKAAKGRKKLTRKQLKEREDRRRARTLAFLSSTVPGAVREPDTDSDEENPIHAQQKLRIPSKAKRSGTSTPTIAGMRT
;
A
#
# COMPACT_ATOMS: atom_id res chain seq x y z
N MET A 1 40.72 38.70 -67.18
CA MET A 1 41.52 38.50 -65.96
C MET A 1 41.04 39.50 -64.92
N PRO A 2 40.56 39.06 -63.75
CA PRO A 2 40.57 39.88 -62.53
C PRO A 2 42.01 40.00 -62.01
N SER A 3 42.25 40.95 -61.10
CA SER A 3 43.57 41.18 -60.50
C SER A 3 43.96 40.10 -59.49
N VAL A 4 45.15 39.53 -59.67
CA VAL A 4 45.89 38.88 -58.57
C VAL A 4 46.47 39.99 -57.71
N ASP A 5 45.99 40.14 -56.47
CA ASP A 5 46.75 40.55 -55.27
C ASP A 5 45.81 40.84 -54.09
N GLN A 6 45.44 39.78 -53.36
CA GLN A 6 45.16 39.73 -51.90
C GLN A 6 44.61 38.34 -51.55
N MET A 7 45.46 37.32 -51.61
CA MET A 7 45.24 36.12 -50.81
C MET A 7 45.63 36.46 -49.37
N GLU A 8 44.70 36.36 -48.42
CA GLU A 8 45.03 36.42 -47.00
C GLU A 8 45.96 35.25 -46.67
N PHE A 9 47.22 35.58 -46.35
CA PHE A 9 48.26 34.57 -46.15
C PHE A 9 48.10 33.93 -44.77
N THR A 10 47.15 32.99 -44.63
CA THR A 10 46.95 32.23 -43.39
C THR A 10 48.27 31.57 -42.97
N PRO A 11 48.83 31.92 -41.79
CA PRO A 11 50.13 31.40 -41.38
C PRO A 11 50.04 29.89 -41.17
N PRO A 12 51.10 29.12 -41.52
CA PRO A 12 51.08 27.67 -41.42
C PRO A 12 50.85 27.21 -39.98
N ALA A 13 50.21 26.05 -39.81
CA ALA A 13 49.86 25.50 -38.50
C ALA A 13 51.05 25.41 -37.52
N SER A 14 52.25 25.11 -38.02
CA SER A 14 53.50 25.10 -37.25
C SER A 14 53.87 26.47 -36.65
N ALA A 15 53.65 27.57 -37.39
CA ALA A 15 53.85 28.93 -36.89
C ALA A 15 52.76 29.32 -35.87
N LEU A 16 51.52 28.87 -36.07
CA LEU A 16 50.42 29.08 -35.11
C LEU A 16 50.65 28.33 -33.79
N LEU A 17 51.14 27.09 -33.84
CA LEU A 17 51.55 26.31 -32.66
C LEU A 17 52.75 26.96 -31.94
N GLN A 18 53.76 27.46 -32.67
CA GLN A 18 54.86 28.22 -32.05
C GLN A 18 54.37 29.51 -31.37
N ALA A 19 53.47 30.27 -32.01
CA ALA A 19 52.87 31.47 -31.42
C ALA A 19 52.02 31.17 -30.18
N LEU A 20 51.31 30.03 -30.16
CA LEU A 20 50.56 29.53 -29.01
C LEU A 20 51.47 29.26 -27.81
N TYR A 21 52.59 28.54 -28.00
CA TYR A 21 53.49 28.19 -26.90
C TYR A 21 54.37 29.36 -26.43
N ALA A 22 54.73 30.28 -27.32
CA ALA A 22 55.52 31.47 -26.99
C ALA A 22 54.72 32.57 -26.26
N SER A 23 53.38 32.52 -26.32
CA SER A 23 52.51 33.58 -25.79
C SER A 23 52.44 33.60 -24.26
N THR A 24 52.91 34.70 -23.66
CA THR A 24 52.99 34.89 -22.20
C THR A 24 51.66 35.23 -21.55
N THR A 25 50.71 35.86 -22.27
CA THR A 25 49.41 36.28 -21.73
C THR A 25 48.28 35.33 -22.15
N ARG A 26 47.26 35.20 -21.29
CA ARG A 26 46.09 34.33 -21.56
C ARG A 26 45.33 34.77 -22.81
N SER A 27 45.17 36.07 -23.03
CA SER A 27 44.50 36.64 -24.22
C SER A 27 45.26 36.34 -25.51
N ALA A 28 46.59 36.46 -25.53
CA ALA A 28 47.39 36.09 -26.69
C ALA A 28 47.31 34.58 -26.98
N ARG A 29 47.35 33.72 -25.94
CA ARG A 29 47.16 32.27 -26.12
C ARG A 29 45.78 31.91 -26.66
N THR A 30 44.71 32.54 -26.15
CA THR A 30 43.36 32.34 -26.71
C THR A 30 43.26 32.84 -28.16
N ALA A 31 43.89 33.96 -28.52
CA ALA A 31 43.92 34.46 -29.90
C ALA A 31 44.68 33.49 -30.84
N ALA A 32 45.87 33.03 -30.46
CA ALA A 32 46.66 32.07 -31.24
C ALA A 32 45.92 30.73 -31.43
N ALA A 33 45.31 30.20 -30.37
CA ALA A 33 44.41 29.05 -30.43
C ALA A 33 43.21 29.29 -31.37
N SER A 34 42.64 30.50 -31.36
CA SER A 34 41.49 30.84 -32.19
C SER A 34 41.85 30.93 -33.67
N SER A 35 43.07 31.38 -34.00
CA SER A 35 43.62 31.32 -35.35
C SER A 35 43.90 29.87 -35.78
N LEU A 36 44.48 29.03 -34.91
CA LEU A 36 44.73 27.61 -35.18
C LEU A 36 43.42 26.86 -35.47
N ALA A 37 42.37 27.09 -34.68
CA ALA A 37 41.06 26.49 -34.93
C ALA A 37 40.40 27.04 -36.21
N SER A 38 40.65 28.29 -36.58
CA SER A 38 40.16 28.86 -37.86
C SER A 38 40.88 28.26 -39.07
N HIS A 39 42.19 27.98 -38.96
CA HIS A 39 42.96 27.25 -39.97
C HIS A 39 42.37 25.85 -40.23
N VAL A 40 41.94 25.14 -39.19
CA VAL A 40 41.24 23.83 -39.33
C VAL A 40 39.86 23.99 -39.98
N VAL A 41 39.10 25.04 -39.63
CA VAL A 41 37.80 25.31 -40.29
C VAL A 41 37.98 25.61 -41.78
N SER A 42 39.01 26.38 -42.17
CA SER A 42 39.27 26.75 -43.56
C SER A 42 39.83 25.59 -44.42
N ASN A 43 40.66 24.72 -43.85
CA ASN A 43 41.31 23.62 -44.58
C ASN A 43 40.63 22.24 -44.40
N GLY A 44 39.60 22.17 -43.55
CA GLY A 44 38.81 20.97 -43.29
C GLY A 44 39.49 19.95 -42.37
N LEU A 45 38.72 18.97 -41.89
CA LEU A 45 39.14 18.01 -40.84
C LEU A 45 40.44 17.24 -41.17
N ARG A 46 40.76 17.03 -42.46
CA ARG A 46 42.01 16.36 -42.86
C ARG A 46 43.28 17.13 -42.44
N SER A 47 43.21 18.45 -42.22
CA SER A 47 44.37 19.23 -41.77
C SER A 47 44.83 18.83 -40.36
N LEU A 48 43.93 18.33 -39.50
CA LEU A 48 44.26 17.86 -38.15
C LEU A 48 45.35 16.77 -38.16
N ALA A 49 45.34 15.92 -39.18
CA ALA A 49 46.35 14.88 -39.41
C ALA A 49 47.50 15.38 -40.30
N ALA A 50 47.20 16.05 -41.43
CA ALA A 50 48.23 16.49 -42.37
C ALA A 50 49.24 17.49 -41.76
N ASP A 51 48.76 18.41 -40.91
CA ASP A 51 49.59 19.38 -40.18
C ASP A 51 50.09 18.85 -38.82
N ASN A 52 49.81 17.59 -38.47
CA ASN A 52 50.16 16.93 -37.19
C ASN A 52 49.68 17.69 -35.93
N ILE A 53 48.59 18.46 -36.03
CA ILE A 53 48.11 19.37 -34.98
C ILE A 53 47.76 18.62 -33.68
N LEU A 54 47.06 17.49 -33.79
CA LEU A 54 46.61 16.75 -32.59
C LEU A 54 47.76 16.06 -31.86
N ASP A 55 48.75 15.55 -32.57
CA ASP A 55 49.93 14.92 -31.99
C ASP A 55 50.84 15.95 -31.30
N ASP A 56 51.04 17.14 -31.89
CA ASP A 56 51.84 18.19 -31.26
C ASP A 56 51.17 18.77 -30.01
N LEU A 57 49.84 18.96 -30.03
CA LEU A 57 49.08 19.37 -28.85
C LEU A 57 49.10 18.28 -27.76
N THR A 58 49.06 17.00 -28.14
CA THR A 58 49.17 15.86 -27.21
C THR A 58 50.57 15.75 -26.60
N ARG A 59 51.62 16.04 -27.38
CA ARG A 59 53.00 16.21 -26.90
C ARG A 59 53.10 17.36 -25.90
N ALA A 60 52.56 18.54 -26.24
CA ALA A 60 52.61 19.73 -25.40
C ALA A 60 51.82 19.57 -24.09
N ALA A 61 50.65 18.91 -24.12
CA ALA A 61 49.87 18.55 -22.93
C ALA A 61 50.61 17.62 -21.95
N ARG A 62 51.62 16.88 -22.42
CA ARG A 62 52.50 16.01 -21.63
C ARG A 62 53.87 16.63 -21.32
N SER A 63 54.11 17.88 -21.74
CA SER A 63 55.37 18.58 -21.51
C SER A 63 55.62 18.88 -20.02
N LYS A 64 56.89 19.13 -19.68
CA LYS A 64 57.31 19.66 -18.38
C LYS A 64 57.14 21.19 -18.31
N THR A 65 56.94 21.87 -19.44
CA THR A 65 56.79 23.33 -19.53
C THR A 65 55.35 23.75 -19.23
N PRO A 66 55.09 24.56 -18.18
CA PRO A 66 53.72 25.00 -17.86
C PRO A 66 53.04 25.79 -18.98
N GLN A 67 53.81 26.58 -19.75
CA GLN A 67 53.31 27.38 -20.86
C GLN A 67 52.84 26.52 -22.04
N GLU A 68 53.58 25.45 -22.39
CA GLU A 68 53.17 24.50 -23.44
C GLU A 68 51.89 23.76 -23.02
N LYS A 69 51.81 23.30 -21.76
CA LYS A 69 50.59 22.69 -21.20
C LYS A 69 49.39 23.63 -21.23
N GLU A 70 49.53 24.87 -20.76
CA GLU A 70 48.42 25.83 -20.73
C GLU A 70 48.00 26.24 -22.15
N GLY A 71 48.96 26.35 -23.08
CA GLY A 71 48.69 26.53 -24.51
C GLY A 71 47.89 25.37 -25.09
N ALA A 72 48.31 24.12 -24.85
CA ALA A 72 47.62 22.93 -25.34
C ALA A 72 46.18 22.82 -24.83
N MET A 73 45.94 23.03 -23.53
CA MET A 73 44.59 22.99 -22.95
C MET A 73 43.68 24.09 -23.51
N VAL A 74 44.21 25.31 -23.73
CA VAL A 74 43.45 26.41 -24.36
C VAL A 74 43.19 26.14 -25.85
N ALA A 75 44.12 25.49 -26.55
CA ALA A 75 43.90 25.06 -27.94
C ALA A 75 42.85 23.96 -28.05
N PHE A 76 42.78 23.01 -27.12
CA PHE A 76 41.69 22.01 -27.10
C PHE A 76 40.31 22.66 -26.85
N ASP A 77 40.16 23.52 -25.83
CA ASP A 77 38.92 24.28 -25.56
C ASP A 77 38.44 25.04 -26.81
N GLU A 78 39.36 25.71 -27.51
CA GLU A 78 39.07 26.50 -28.70
C GLU A 78 38.83 25.67 -29.98
N LEU A 79 39.56 24.56 -30.18
CA LEU A 79 39.31 23.62 -31.27
C LEU A 79 37.94 22.97 -31.14
N PHE A 80 37.58 22.46 -29.96
CA PHE A 80 36.28 21.86 -29.73
C PHE A 80 35.15 22.88 -29.94
N ARG A 81 35.36 24.12 -29.49
CA ARG A 81 34.39 25.22 -29.64
C ARG A 81 34.22 25.70 -31.08
N LYS A 82 35.30 25.89 -31.85
CA LYS A 82 35.21 26.38 -33.25
C LYS A 82 34.98 25.25 -34.25
N VAL A 83 35.82 24.22 -34.26
CA VAL A 83 35.72 23.12 -35.24
C VAL A 83 34.44 22.31 -34.99
N GLY A 84 34.14 21.99 -33.73
CA GLY A 84 32.93 21.25 -33.36
C GLY A 84 31.62 21.95 -33.77
N LEU A 85 31.53 23.27 -33.63
CA LEU A 85 30.33 24.03 -34.00
C LEU A 85 30.26 24.43 -35.49
N SER A 86 31.40 24.72 -36.13
CA SER A 86 31.43 25.23 -37.51
C SER A 86 31.59 24.16 -38.59
N VAL A 87 32.16 23.00 -38.24
CA VAL A 87 32.36 21.86 -39.16
C VAL A 87 31.41 20.71 -38.82
N GLY A 88 31.20 20.44 -37.52
CA GLY A 88 30.39 19.32 -37.05
C GLY A 88 31.11 17.97 -37.24
N ALA A 89 30.52 16.91 -36.66
CA ALA A 89 30.99 15.52 -36.78
C ALA A 89 32.49 15.29 -36.46
N SER A 90 33.10 16.16 -35.65
CA SER A 90 34.54 16.12 -35.32
C SER A 90 34.85 15.35 -34.03
N ASP A 91 33.83 14.88 -33.30
CA ASP A 91 33.98 14.03 -32.12
C ASP A 91 34.86 12.77 -32.33
N PRO A 92 34.87 12.06 -33.48
CA PRO A 92 35.59 10.79 -33.59
C PRO A 92 37.10 10.97 -33.42
N PHE A 93 37.62 12.15 -33.77
CA PHE A 93 39.02 12.54 -33.70
C PHE A 93 39.39 13.21 -32.37
N PHE A 94 38.40 13.73 -31.63
CA PHE A 94 38.61 14.49 -30.40
C PHE A 94 38.41 13.65 -29.13
N VAL A 95 37.48 12.68 -29.13
CA VAL A 95 37.23 11.81 -27.97
C VAL A 95 38.49 11.07 -27.47
N PRO A 96 39.38 10.52 -28.32
CA PRO A 96 40.63 9.88 -27.88
C PRO A 96 41.63 10.81 -27.15
N LEU A 97 41.41 12.14 -27.17
CA LEU A 97 42.24 13.11 -26.46
C LEU A 97 41.84 13.24 -24.98
N LEU A 98 40.67 12.73 -24.60
CA LEU A 98 40.06 12.90 -23.28
C LEU A 98 40.97 12.45 -22.11
N PRO A 99 41.63 11.28 -22.13
CA PRO A 99 42.59 10.91 -21.08
C PRO A 99 43.73 11.92 -20.87
N CYS A 100 44.25 12.50 -21.96
CA CYS A 100 45.37 13.45 -21.92
C CYS A 100 44.97 14.82 -21.33
N ILE A 101 43.68 15.18 -21.48
CA ILE A 101 43.09 16.37 -20.86
C ILE A 101 42.82 16.10 -19.38
N LEU A 102 42.26 14.93 -19.04
CA LEU A 102 41.96 14.51 -17.66
C LEU A 102 43.22 14.45 -16.79
N ASP A 103 44.35 13.97 -17.31
CA ASP A 103 45.64 13.93 -16.59
C ASP A 103 46.10 15.32 -16.10
N ASN A 104 45.72 16.40 -16.81
CA ASN A 104 46.07 17.77 -16.46
C ASN A 104 45.15 18.40 -15.39
N LEU A 105 44.03 17.76 -15.03
CA LEU A 105 43.18 18.19 -13.90
C LEU A 105 43.83 18.04 -12.52
N GLN A 106 44.96 17.34 -12.44
CA GLN A 106 45.73 17.21 -11.19
C GLN A 106 46.49 18.50 -10.79
N GLU A 107 46.76 19.39 -11.75
CA GLU A 107 47.53 20.64 -11.55
C GLU A 107 46.90 21.55 -10.46
N SER A 108 47.72 22.32 -9.74
CA SER A 108 47.22 23.18 -8.65
C SER A 108 48.22 24.22 -8.15
N GLY A 109 47.72 25.22 -7.41
CA GLY A 109 48.56 26.32 -6.93
C GLY A 109 49.00 27.18 -8.10
N LYS A 110 50.32 27.34 -8.29
CA LYS A 110 50.87 28.18 -9.38
C LYS A 110 50.58 27.65 -10.79
N THR A 111 50.17 26.39 -10.95
CA THR A 111 49.72 25.81 -12.24
C THR A 111 48.19 25.72 -12.38
N GLY A 112 47.42 26.37 -11.49
CA GLY A 112 45.95 26.31 -11.50
C GLY A 112 45.28 26.74 -12.82
N SER A 113 45.90 27.65 -13.58
CA SER A 113 45.43 28.04 -14.91
C SER A 113 45.34 26.88 -15.91
N ILE A 114 46.20 25.86 -15.76
CA ILE A 114 46.19 24.64 -16.58
C ILE A 114 44.98 23.78 -16.21
N LYS A 115 44.66 23.61 -14.91
CA LYS A 115 43.45 22.92 -14.47
C LYS A 115 42.20 23.61 -15.02
N ASP A 116 42.09 24.93 -14.88
CA ASP A 116 40.95 25.71 -15.35
C ASP A 116 40.73 25.58 -16.87
N ALA A 117 41.81 25.45 -17.64
CA ALA A 117 41.75 25.25 -19.09
C ALA A 117 41.39 23.79 -19.44
N ALA A 118 42.00 22.80 -18.77
CA ALA A 118 41.69 21.39 -18.95
C ALA A 118 40.23 21.05 -18.59
N GLU A 119 39.71 21.66 -17.52
CA GLU A 119 38.32 21.46 -17.08
C GLU A 119 37.31 22.02 -18.09
N LYS A 120 37.62 23.17 -18.70
CA LYS A 120 36.82 23.71 -19.82
C LYS A 120 36.89 22.80 -21.04
N ALA A 121 38.09 22.46 -21.51
CA ALA A 121 38.28 21.60 -22.68
C ALA A 121 37.54 20.26 -22.52
N ALA A 122 37.64 19.60 -21.36
CA ALA A 122 36.92 18.36 -21.10
C ALA A 122 35.39 18.55 -21.03
N LYS A 123 34.90 19.64 -20.44
CA LYS A 123 33.46 19.97 -20.38
C LYS A 123 32.88 20.38 -21.73
N GLN A 124 33.68 20.92 -22.67
CA GLN A 124 33.27 21.10 -24.07
C GLN A 124 33.28 19.77 -24.84
N LEU A 125 34.34 18.96 -24.69
CA LEU A 125 34.48 17.69 -25.40
C LEU A 125 33.32 16.73 -25.09
N ALA A 126 32.93 16.62 -23.82
CA ALA A 126 31.79 15.81 -23.39
C ALA A 126 30.41 16.34 -23.84
N ARG A 127 30.35 17.52 -24.48
CA ARG A 127 29.12 18.11 -25.08
C ARG A 127 29.12 18.11 -26.60
N LEU A 128 30.23 17.72 -27.23
CA LEU A 128 30.42 17.78 -28.68
C LEU A 128 29.75 16.61 -29.44
N PRO A 129 29.80 15.34 -28.97
CA PRO A 129 29.06 14.27 -29.63
C PRO A 129 27.54 14.40 -29.40
N PRO A 130 26.72 14.05 -30.40
CA PRO A 130 25.27 13.92 -30.24
C PRO A 130 24.88 12.77 -29.29
N PRO A 131 23.64 12.72 -28.77
CA PRO A 131 23.25 11.80 -27.70
C PRO A 131 23.53 10.32 -27.97
N GLU A 132 23.29 9.81 -29.20
CA GLU A 132 23.57 8.40 -29.52
C GLU A 132 25.06 8.04 -29.56
N LEU A 133 25.97 9.02 -29.53
CA LEU A 133 27.42 8.81 -29.38
C LEU A 133 27.93 8.98 -27.95
N ALA A 134 27.10 9.47 -27.02
CA ALA A 134 27.46 9.58 -25.61
C ALA A 134 27.98 8.27 -24.98
N PRO A 135 27.44 7.07 -25.30
CA PRO A 135 27.99 5.81 -24.79
C PRO A 135 29.47 5.57 -25.11
N LYS A 136 29.99 6.05 -26.26
CA LYS A 136 31.43 5.93 -26.60
C LYS A 136 32.31 6.84 -25.74
N VAL A 137 31.81 7.99 -25.28
CA VAL A 137 32.52 8.87 -24.34
C VAL A 137 32.40 8.38 -22.90
N ILE A 138 31.25 7.81 -22.53
CA ILE A 138 31.04 7.17 -21.22
C ILE A 138 31.98 5.97 -21.05
N GLU A 139 32.18 5.16 -22.10
CA GLU A 139 33.15 4.05 -22.10
C GLU A 139 34.57 4.54 -21.82
N GLU A 140 35.06 5.53 -22.58
CA GLU A 140 36.40 6.11 -22.40
C GLU A 140 36.59 6.68 -20.97
N LEU A 141 35.53 7.23 -20.38
CA LEU A 141 35.53 7.70 -18.98
C LEU A 141 35.60 6.55 -17.96
N PHE A 142 34.90 5.44 -18.18
CA PHE A 142 35.02 4.25 -17.31
C PHE A 142 36.39 3.59 -17.46
N LEU A 143 36.90 3.40 -18.68
CA LEU A 143 38.26 2.91 -18.93
C LEU A 143 39.30 3.79 -18.23
N TYR A 144 39.17 5.12 -18.28
CA TYR A 144 40.05 6.03 -17.55
C TYR A 144 39.94 5.87 -16.02
N LEU A 145 38.74 5.69 -15.47
CA LEU A 145 38.50 5.44 -14.05
C LEU A 145 39.06 4.09 -13.56
N GLU A 146 39.11 3.09 -14.42
CA GLU A 146 39.70 1.77 -14.16
C GLU A 146 41.25 1.83 -14.11
N THR A 147 41.89 2.84 -14.72
CA THR A 147 43.36 3.02 -14.65
C THR A 147 43.87 3.49 -13.28
N ASN A 148 45.20 3.51 -13.10
CA ASN A 148 45.89 4.14 -11.97
C ASN A 148 45.97 5.69 -12.07
N ALA A 149 44.96 6.33 -12.69
CA ALA A 149 44.84 7.79 -12.75
C ALA A 149 44.80 8.45 -11.36
N LYS A 150 45.28 9.70 -11.28
CA LYS A 150 45.39 10.45 -10.02
C LYS A 150 44.01 10.96 -9.56
N TRP A 151 43.85 11.13 -8.24
CA TRP A 151 42.53 11.30 -7.63
C TRP A 151 41.72 12.50 -8.16
N ARG A 152 42.35 13.63 -8.50
CA ARG A 152 41.63 14.78 -9.08
C ARG A 152 41.13 14.50 -10.49
N SER A 153 41.90 13.77 -11.27
CA SER A 153 41.53 13.36 -12.62
C SER A 153 40.38 12.34 -12.59
N LYS A 154 40.36 11.42 -11.61
CA LYS A 154 39.21 10.53 -11.36
C LYS A 154 37.95 11.31 -10.92
N VAL A 155 38.09 12.28 -10.00
CA VAL A 155 36.98 13.18 -9.62
C VAL A 155 36.44 13.95 -10.84
N GLY A 156 37.32 14.47 -11.71
CA GLY A 156 36.94 15.12 -12.96
C GLY A 156 36.21 14.20 -13.95
N ALA A 157 36.65 12.95 -14.11
CA ALA A 157 35.96 11.97 -14.95
C ALA A 157 34.54 11.66 -14.41
N LEU A 158 34.38 11.55 -13.09
CA LEU A 158 33.08 11.38 -12.42
C LEU A 158 32.16 12.62 -12.60
N GLU A 159 32.70 13.83 -12.54
CA GLU A 159 31.95 15.06 -12.89
C GLU A 159 31.45 15.05 -14.35
N LEU A 160 32.25 14.54 -15.30
CA LEU A 160 31.84 14.44 -16.71
C LEU A 160 30.77 13.37 -16.92
N LEU A 161 30.93 12.18 -16.31
CA LEU A 161 29.88 11.14 -16.30
C LEU A 161 28.54 11.69 -15.79
N SER A 162 28.58 12.52 -14.75
CA SER A 162 27.39 13.16 -14.18
C SER A 162 26.65 14.10 -15.16
N MET A 163 27.32 14.61 -16.21
CA MET A 163 26.66 15.47 -17.21
C MET A 163 25.77 14.68 -18.17
N PHE A 164 26.13 13.43 -18.49
CA PHE A 164 25.36 12.61 -19.44
C PHE A 164 23.97 12.22 -18.91
N ALA A 165 23.79 12.19 -17.58
CA ALA A 165 22.48 12.09 -16.94
C ALA A 165 21.53 13.26 -17.27
N VAL A 166 22.02 14.35 -17.88
CA VAL A 166 21.22 15.47 -18.37
C VAL A 166 21.19 15.51 -19.90
N THR A 167 22.31 15.27 -20.57
CA THR A 167 22.44 15.44 -22.04
C THR A 167 22.12 14.20 -22.88
N ALA A 168 22.19 13.00 -22.31
CA ALA A 168 22.01 11.72 -23.02
C ALA A 168 21.23 10.72 -22.16
N LYS A 169 20.06 11.16 -21.68
CA LYS A 169 19.24 10.44 -20.70
C LYS A 169 18.90 9.03 -21.14
N ASP A 170 18.28 8.87 -22.30
CA ASP A 170 17.77 7.57 -22.74
C ASP A 170 18.92 6.56 -22.93
N GLN A 171 20.05 7.03 -23.47
CA GLN A 171 21.27 6.24 -23.64
C GLN A 171 21.92 5.83 -22.32
N VAL A 172 21.88 6.70 -21.30
CA VAL A 172 22.31 6.37 -19.94
C VAL A 172 21.37 5.33 -19.32
N ALA A 173 20.04 5.54 -19.44
CA ALA A 173 19.03 4.64 -18.88
C ALA A 173 19.20 3.21 -19.40
N GLU A 174 19.26 3.02 -20.73
CA GLU A 174 19.43 1.72 -21.38
C GLU A 174 20.65 0.93 -20.88
N ARG A 175 21.69 1.62 -20.39
CA ARG A 175 22.97 1.01 -19.96
C ARG A 175 23.25 1.11 -18.45
N LEU A 176 22.28 1.54 -17.63
CA LEU A 176 22.44 1.60 -16.17
C LEU A 176 22.89 0.27 -15.55
N GLY A 177 22.44 -0.86 -16.10
CA GLY A 177 22.86 -2.19 -15.66
C GLY A 177 24.35 -2.51 -15.84
N GLU A 178 25.03 -1.81 -16.75
CA GLU A 178 26.46 -1.93 -17.00
C GLU A 178 27.24 -0.86 -16.22
N TYR A 179 26.77 0.39 -16.29
CA TYR A 179 27.42 1.57 -15.71
C TYR A 179 27.41 1.57 -14.17
N VAL A 180 26.32 1.12 -13.54
CA VAL A 180 26.20 1.13 -12.08
C VAL A 180 27.18 0.16 -11.41
N PRO A 181 27.32 -1.12 -11.84
CA PRO A 181 28.37 -2.00 -11.33
C PRO A 181 29.80 -1.46 -11.51
N ARG A 182 30.13 -0.87 -12.67
CA ARG A 182 31.47 -0.29 -12.94
C ARG A 182 31.80 0.91 -12.04
N LEU A 183 30.78 1.59 -11.50
CA LEU A 183 30.95 2.71 -10.57
C LEU A 183 31.13 2.30 -9.09
N VAL A 184 30.72 1.09 -8.69
CA VAL A 184 30.83 0.61 -7.30
C VAL A 184 32.27 0.59 -6.75
N PRO A 185 33.32 0.22 -7.52
CA PRO A 185 34.71 0.35 -7.07
C PRO A 185 35.07 1.78 -6.67
N SER A 186 34.65 2.79 -7.44
CA SER A 186 34.90 4.21 -7.12
C SER A 186 34.12 4.68 -5.89
N MET A 187 32.88 4.20 -5.68
CA MET A 187 32.13 4.45 -4.43
C MET A 187 32.82 3.87 -3.19
N ARG A 188 33.73 2.91 -3.37
CA ARG A 188 34.49 2.23 -2.30
C ARG A 188 35.97 2.62 -2.26
N ASP A 189 36.36 3.67 -2.99
CA ASP A 189 37.72 4.19 -2.96
C ASP A 189 38.06 4.77 -1.57
N THR A 190 39.28 4.51 -1.12
CA THR A 190 39.82 4.97 0.18
C THR A 190 39.97 6.49 0.25
N LYS A 191 40.01 7.19 -0.90
CA LYS A 191 40.00 8.65 -0.99
C LYS A 191 38.56 9.16 -0.95
N SER A 192 38.17 9.79 0.16
CA SER A 192 36.80 10.27 0.40
C SER A 192 36.26 11.25 -0.65
N GLU A 193 37.11 12.01 -1.33
CA GLU A 193 36.73 12.87 -2.45
C GLU A 193 36.32 12.06 -3.70
N ILE A 194 36.93 10.90 -3.95
CA ILE A 194 36.54 10.00 -5.04
C ILE A 194 35.21 9.33 -4.68
N SER A 195 35.11 8.70 -3.51
CA SER A 195 33.90 7.97 -3.12
C SER A 195 32.69 8.89 -2.94
N SER A 196 32.85 10.09 -2.38
CA SER A 196 31.77 11.08 -2.33
C SER A 196 31.33 11.58 -3.71
N GLN A 197 32.25 11.73 -4.67
CA GLN A 197 31.87 12.12 -6.03
C GLN A 197 31.25 10.94 -6.80
N ALA A 198 31.70 9.71 -6.57
CA ALA A 198 31.13 8.51 -7.17
C ALA A 198 29.70 8.22 -6.67
N GLU A 199 29.41 8.45 -5.38
CA GLU A 199 28.03 8.40 -4.87
C GLU A 199 27.12 9.43 -5.56
N LYS A 200 27.56 10.70 -5.69
CA LYS A 200 26.79 11.73 -6.42
C LYS A 200 26.57 11.37 -7.88
N THR A 201 27.60 10.82 -8.53
CA THR A 201 27.54 10.37 -9.93
C THR A 201 26.54 9.23 -10.09
N GLY A 202 26.55 8.27 -9.16
CA GLY A 202 25.60 7.16 -9.13
C GLY A 202 24.16 7.62 -8.90
N VAL A 203 23.95 8.60 -8.01
CA VAL A 203 22.63 9.23 -7.84
C VAL A 203 22.19 9.95 -9.12
N ALA A 204 23.06 10.72 -9.77
CA ALA A 204 22.74 11.42 -11.02
C ALA A 204 22.37 10.45 -12.15
N LEU A 205 23.15 9.39 -12.36
CA LEU A 205 22.87 8.37 -13.38
C LEU A 205 21.56 7.62 -13.07
N CYS A 206 21.35 7.16 -11.84
CA CYS A 206 20.11 6.45 -11.47
C CYS A 206 18.87 7.37 -11.39
N GLN A 207 19.03 8.69 -11.27
CA GLN A 207 17.93 9.68 -11.36
C GLN A 207 17.36 9.82 -12.78
N VAL A 208 17.94 9.15 -13.78
CA VAL A 208 17.43 9.12 -15.15
C VAL A 208 16.22 8.17 -15.31
N LEU A 209 16.00 7.24 -14.38
CA LEU A 209 14.89 6.29 -14.41
C LEU A 209 13.52 6.97 -14.52
N THR A 210 12.71 6.58 -15.50
CA THR A 210 11.37 7.16 -15.76
C THR A 210 10.28 6.63 -14.81
N ASN A 211 10.59 5.61 -14.01
CA ASN A 211 9.67 4.98 -13.06
C ASN A 211 9.57 5.79 -11.74
N PRO A 212 8.41 6.41 -11.43
CA PRO A 212 8.24 7.27 -10.25
C PRO A 212 8.14 6.46 -8.95
N ASP A 213 7.86 5.15 -9.03
CA ASP A 213 7.80 4.26 -7.86
C ASP A 213 9.21 4.02 -7.28
N ILE A 214 10.27 4.28 -8.07
CA ILE A 214 11.69 4.13 -7.66
C ILE A 214 12.40 5.45 -7.40
N GLN A 215 12.03 6.54 -8.07
CA GLN A 215 12.66 7.86 -7.89
C GLN A 215 12.86 8.27 -6.42
N PRO A 216 11.89 8.10 -5.49
CA PRO A 216 12.07 8.40 -4.06
C PRO A 216 13.12 7.57 -3.31
N PHE A 217 13.61 6.49 -3.93
CA PHE A 217 14.53 5.50 -3.36
C PHE A 217 15.88 5.43 -4.06
N VAL A 218 16.09 6.12 -5.20
CA VAL A 218 17.36 6.14 -5.94
C VAL A 218 18.57 6.39 -5.03
N THR A 219 18.46 7.38 -4.13
CA THR A 219 19.49 7.71 -3.14
C THR A 219 19.79 6.55 -2.16
N ASP A 220 18.78 5.78 -1.78
CA ASP A 220 18.94 4.61 -0.91
C ASP A 220 19.54 3.42 -1.67
N LEU A 221 19.15 3.21 -2.93
CA LEU A 221 19.71 2.16 -3.80
C LEU A 221 21.22 2.36 -3.98
N VAL A 222 21.65 3.59 -4.31
CA VAL A 222 23.07 3.94 -4.47
C VAL A 222 23.84 3.80 -3.14
N ARG A 223 23.25 4.25 -2.02
CA ARG A 223 23.85 4.06 -0.68
C ARG A 223 23.99 2.58 -0.31
N CYS A 224 23.04 1.73 -0.67
CA CYS A 224 23.13 0.27 -0.47
C CYS A 224 24.23 -0.38 -1.29
N MET A 225 24.53 0.16 -2.48
CA MET A 225 25.63 -0.30 -3.32
C MET A 225 26.98 0.05 -2.69
N ALA A 226 27.17 1.31 -2.28
CA ALA A 226 28.35 1.79 -1.58
C ALA A 226 28.55 1.05 -0.24
N ASN A 227 27.61 1.18 0.69
CA ASN A 227 27.65 0.63 2.05
C ASN A 227 26.54 -0.43 2.31
N PRO A 228 26.91 -1.72 2.40
CA PRO A 228 25.96 -2.81 2.66
C PRO A 228 25.10 -2.70 3.93
N THR A 229 25.54 -1.99 4.98
CA THR A 229 24.78 -1.95 6.26
C THR A 229 23.45 -1.20 6.16
N THR A 230 23.22 -0.46 5.07
CA THR A 230 21.98 0.28 4.81
C THR A 230 20.85 -0.57 4.21
N VAL A 231 21.17 -1.78 3.71
CA VAL A 231 20.23 -2.69 3.01
C VAL A 231 18.94 -2.97 3.79
N PRO A 232 18.94 -3.28 5.10
CA PRO A 232 17.70 -3.54 5.84
C PRO A 232 16.73 -2.34 5.86
N ALA A 233 17.25 -1.12 5.92
CA ALA A 233 16.44 0.09 5.93
C ALA A 233 15.83 0.39 4.56
N ALA A 234 16.62 0.22 3.48
CA ALA A 234 16.14 0.36 2.12
C ALA A 234 15.08 -0.70 1.76
N ILE A 235 15.28 -1.97 2.17
CA ILE A 235 14.29 -3.03 1.96
C ILE A 235 12.99 -2.74 2.73
N LYS A 236 13.04 -2.25 3.97
CA LYS A 236 11.81 -1.80 4.67
C LYS A 236 11.09 -0.73 3.84
N ARG A 237 11.80 0.30 3.37
CA ARG A 237 11.24 1.40 2.55
C ARG A 237 10.66 0.94 1.21
N LEU A 238 11.36 0.09 0.44
CA LEU A 238 10.83 -0.46 -0.82
C LEU A 238 9.63 -1.38 -0.57
N SER A 239 9.61 -2.16 0.53
CA SER A 239 8.51 -3.08 0.82
C SER A 239 7.17 -2.40 1.11
N SER A 240 7.18 -1.15 1.58
CA SER A 240 5.97 -0.34 1.77
C SER A 240 5.58 0.49 0.53
N THR A 241 6.26 0.31 -0.61
CA THR A 241 5.99 1.05 -1.84
C THR A 241 4.82 0.44 -2.60
N VAL A 242 3.97 1.32 -3.15
CA VAL A 242 2.85 0.97 -4.03
C VAL A 242 3.39 0.96 -5.45
N TRP A 243 3.63 -0.23 -5.99
CA TRP A 243 4.12 -0.42 -7.36
C TRP A 243 2.94 -0.35 -8.33
N VAL A 244 2.93 0.65 -9.20
CA VAL A 244 1.87 0.87 -10.20
C VAL A 244 2.41 0.68 -11.61
N ARG A 245 3.62 1.18 -11.88
CA ARG A 245 4.22 1.13 -13.21
C ARG A 245 4.75 -0.25 -13.58
N GLU A 246 4.84 -0.48 -14.89
CA GLU A 246 5.67 -1.54 -15.46
C GLU A 246 7.13 -1.38 -15.04
N ILE A 247 7.82 -2.52 -14.88
CA ILE A 247 9.25 -2.56 -14.62
C ILE A 247 10.00 -2.73 -15.94
N ASP A 248 10.67 -1.66 -16.35
CA ASP A 248 11.56 -1.63 -17.49
C ASP A 248 12.95 -2.22 -17.17
N GLY A 249 13.76 -2.44 -18.21
CA GLY A 249 15.12 -2.97 -18.08
C GLY A 249 16.02 -2.11 -17.19
N PRO A 250 16.08 -0.78 -17.41
CA PRO A 250 16.81 0.15 -16.55
C PRO A 250 16.43 0.00 -15.06
N THR A 251 15.14 -0.10 -14.73
CA THR A 251 14.67 -0.34 -13.36
C THR A 251 15.21 -1.65 -12.80
N LEU A 252 14.95 -2.77 -13.50
CA LEU A 252 15.27 -4.10 -12.96
C LEU A 252 16.77 -4.28 -12.75
N ALA A 253 17.58 -3.68 -13.62
CA ALA A 253 19.03 -3.70 -13.53
C ALA A 253 19.60 -2.90 -12.34
N VAL A 254 18.99 -1.77 -11.95
CA VAL A 254 19.39 -1.01 -10.75
C VAL A 254 18.90 -1.68 -9.45
N VAL A 255 17.74 -2.34 -9.47
CA VAL A 255 17.14 -2.96 -8.28
C VAL A 255 17.69 -4.37 -8.00
N SER A 256 17.96 -5.19 -9.02
CA SER A 256 18.42 -6.59 -8.85
C SER A 256 19.68 -6.76 -7.97
N PRO A 257 20.71 -5.88 -8.03
CA PRO A 257 21.86 -5.93 -7.12
C PRO A 257 21.51 -5.75 -5.64
N LEU A 258 20.47 -4.96 -5.32
CA LEU A 258 19.95 -4.84 -3.95
C LEU A 258 19.24 -6.13 -3.53
N LEU A 259 18.37 -6.68 -4.39
CA LEU A 259 17.62 -7.90 -4.09
C LEU A 259 18.54 -9.09 -3.82
N THR A 260 19.55 -9.29 -4.68
CA THR A 260 20.56 -10.36 -4.53
C THR A 260 21.34 -10.26 -3.21
N ARG A 261 21.64 -9.02 -2.78
CA ARG A 261 22.30 -8.73 -1.50
C ARG A 261 21.37 -9.00 -0.31
N ALA A 262 20.11 -8.55 -0.39
CA ALA A 262 19.11 -8.71 0.67
C ALA A 262 18.61 -10.16 0.84
N LEU A 263 18.59 -10.95 -0.23
CA LEU A 263 18.38 -12.42 -0.16
C LEU A 263 19.50 -13.15 0.59
N SER A 264 20.68 -12.52 0.72
CA SER A 264 21.82 -13.07 1.45
C SER A 264 21.94 -12.52 2.88
N GLU A 265 21.02 -11.66 3.32
CA GLU A 265 20.96 -11.18 4.70
C GLU A 265 20.43 -12.23 5.67
N LYS A 266 20.79 -12.09 6.97
CA LYS A 266 20.40 -13.03 8.03
C LYS A 266 19.11 -12.66 8.76
N GLY A 267 18.63 -11.43 8.60
CA GLY A 267 17.41 -10.96 9.25
C GLY A 267 16.14 -11.55 8.63
N THR A 268 15.38 -12.35 9.37
CA THR A 268 14.16 -13.01 8.89
C THR A 268 13.10 -12.03 8.36
N ILE A 269 12.98 -10.84 8.98
CA ILE A 269 12.11 -9.76 8.51
C ILE A 269 12.55 -9.27 7.13
N VAL A 270 13.86 -9.04 6.94
CA VAL A 270 14.47 -8.59 5.68
C VAL A 270 14.29 -9.67 4.60
N GLN A 271 14.51 -10.95 4.93
CA GLN A 271 14.25 -12.08 4.03
C GLN A 271 12.78 -12.10 3.57
N ARG A 272 11.81 -12.05 4.51
CA ARG A 272 10.37 -12.00 4.17
C ARG A 272 10.03 -10.81 3.28
N GLN A 273 10.50 -9.61 3.63
CA GLN A 273 10.26 -8.39 2.84
C GLN A 273 10.89 -8.46 1.45
N THR A 274 12.12 -8.97 1.33
CA THR A 274 12.83 -9.11 0.04
C THR A 274 12.15 -10.12 -0.87
N VAL A 275 11.76 -11.27 -0.32
CA VAL A 275 11.05 -12.33 -1.03
C VAL A 275 9.70 -11.84 -1.53
N VAL A 276 8.89 -11.20 -0.67
CA VAL A 276 7.63 -10.58 -1.08
C VAL A 276 7.88 -9.51 -2.14
N LEU A 277 8.87 -8.63 -1.97
CA LEU A 277 9.22 -7.61 -2.97
C LEU A 277 9.55 -8.24 -4.34
N ILE A 278 10.38 -9.28 -4.39
CA ILE A 278 10.69 -10.03 -5.64
C ILE A 278 9.42 -10.56 -6.30
N THR A 279 8.54 -11.21 -5.53
CA THR A 279 7.24 -11.72 -6.01
C THR A 279 6.44 -10.64 -6.73
N ASN A 280 6.52 -9.39 -6.27
CA ASN A 280 5.73 -8.28 -6.79
C ASN A 280 6.39 -7.61 -7.98
N LEU A 281 7.72 -7.42 -7.94
CA LEU A 281 8.50 -6.87 -9.04
C LEU A 281 8.41 -7.77 -10.28
N PHE A 282 8.68 -9.07 -10.16
CA PHE A 282 8.63 -9.99 -11.32
C PHE A 282 7.20 -10.26 -11.83
N LYS A 283 6.15 -9.90 -11.07
CA LYS A 283 4.75 -9.85 -11.58
C LYS A 283 4.46 -8.61 -12.45
N LEU A 284 5.36 -7.62 -12.51
CA LEU A 284 5.22 -6.36 -13.25
C LEU A 284 6.23 -6.21 -14.40
N VAL A 285 7.08 -7.21 -14.64
CA VAL A 285 7.97 -7.28 -15.82
C VAL A 285 7.18 -7.90 -16.99
N ARG A 286 6.97 -7.16 -18.09
CA ARG A 286 6.23 -7.70 -19.25
C ARG A 286 7.10 -8.44 -20.26
N SER A 287 8.36 -8.05 -20.43
CA SER A 287 9.31 -8.74 -21.34
C SER A 287 9.86 -10.01 -20.70
N PRO A 288 9.61 -11.21 -21.28
CA PRO A 288 10.13 -12.46 -20.72
C PRO A 288 11.66 -12.55 -20.81
N ASP A 289 12.27 -11.97 -21.84
CA ASP A 289 13.72 -11.98 -22.06
C ASP A 289 14.45 -11.11 -21.03
N LEU A 290 13.85 -9.97 -20.65
CA LEU A 290 14.33 -9.14 -19.54
C LEU A 290 14.22 -9.87 -18.19
N ALA A 291 13.10 -10.58 -17.95
CA ALA A 291 12.97 -11.42 -16.77
C ALA A 291 14.04 -12.53 -16.75
N ALA A 292 14.30 -13.16 -17.91
CA ALA A 292 15.31 -14.20 -18.08
C ALA A 292 16.74 -13.71 -17.80
N LEU A 293 17.05 -12.45 -18.15
CA LEU A 293 18.34 -11.83 -17.88
C LEU A 293 18.62 -11.71 -16.36
N HIS A 294 17.62 -11.34 -15.56
CA HIS A 294 17.81 -11.05 -14.13
C HIS A 294 17.45 -12.22 -13.19
N ALA A 295 16.63 -13.17 -13.62
CA ALA A 295 16.25 -14.34 -12.82
C ALA A 295 17.45 -15.14 -12.23
N PRO A 296 18.56 -15.40 -12.96
CA PRO A 296 19.72 -16.12 -12.43
C PRO A 296 20.40 -15.46 -11.23
N HIS A 297 20.24 -14.14 -11.05
CA HIS A 297 20.83 -13.42 -9.92
C HIS A 297 20.00 -13.53 -8.63
N VAL A 298 18.68 -13.74 -8.73
CA VAL A 298 17.78 -13.85 -7.57
C VAL A 298 17.40 -15.28 -7.20
N LEU A 299 17.20 -16.18 -8.18
CA LEU A 299 16.76 -17.56 -7.92
C LEU A 299 17.61 -18.32 -6.88
N PRO A 300 18.97 -18.31 -6.93
CA PRO A 300 19.80 -19.04 -5.96
C PRO A 300 19.72 -18.49 -4.53
N GLY A 301 19.25 -17.24 -4.34
CA GLY A 301 18.97 -16.68 -3.03
C GLY A 301 17.59 -17.08 -2.52
N ILE A 302 16.58 -17.12 -3.39
CA ILE A 302 15.22 -17.57 -3.07
C ILE A 302 15.23 -19.06 -2.67
N GLU A 303 15.89 -19.92 -3.46
CA GLU A 303 15.99 -21.36 -3.18
C GLU A 303 16.66 -21.64 -1.83
N ARG A 304 17.73 -20.91 -1.51
CA ARG A 304 18.39 -20.98 -0.19
C ARG A 304 17.42 -20.64 0.95
N ILE A 305 16.50 -19.70 0.75
CA ILE A 305 15.49 -19.33 1.76
C ILE A 305 14.42 -20.43 1.87
N ILE A 306 13.98 -21.04 0.75
CA ILE A 306 13.06 -22.21 0.75
C ILE A 306 13.65 -23.36 1.57
N GLU A 307 14.96 -23.63 1.45
CA GLU A 307 15.60 -24.72 2.20
C GLU A 307 15.91 -24.38 3.66
N SER A 308 16.39 -23.17 3.95
CA SER A 308 17.01 -22.84 5.25
C SER A 308 16.16 -22.00 6.22
N ALA A 309 15.07 -21.37 5.77
CA ALA A 309 14.31 -20.48 6.63
C ALA A 309 13.51 -21.23 7.72
N ALA A 310 13.81 -20.93 8.99
CA ALA A 310 13.22 -21.59 10.14
C ALA A 310 11.68 -21.48 10.21
N PHE A 311 11.11 -20.36 9.76
CA PHE A 311 9.67 -20.11 9.76
C PHE A 311 9.01 -20.65 8.48
N PRO A 312 7.99 -21.52 8.57
CA PRO A 312 7.29 -22.06 7.39
C PRO A 312 6.69 -20.99 6.48
N GLU A 313 6.20 -19.89 7.06
CA GLU A 313 5.60 -18.77 6.33
C GLU A 313 6.60 -18.14 5.33
N ILE A 314 7.85 -17.93 5.76
CA ILE A 314 8.91 -17.37 4.90
C ILE A 314 9.23 -18.31 3.73
N ARG A 315 9.19 -19.63 3.97
CA ARG A 315 9.39 -20.64 2.91
C ARG A 315 8.24 -20.65 1.90
N ALA A 316 6.99 -20.52 2.36
CA ALA A 316 5.82 -20.40 1.48
C ALA A 316 5.89 -19.15 0.60
N PHE A 317 6.28 -17.99 1.15
CA PHE A 317 6.52 -16.79 0.35
C PHE A 317 7.67 -16.97 -0.66
N ALA A 318 8.73 -17.71 -0.29
CA ALA A 318 9.86 -17.97 -1.19
C ALA A 318 9.49 -18.93 -2.32
N GLU A 319 8.62 -19.90 -2.08
CA GLU A 319 7.99 -20.69 -3.15
C GLU A 319 7.13 -19.83 -4.09
N GLU A 320 6.36 -18.86 -3.57
CA GLU A 320 5.59 -17.95 -4.44
C GLU A 320 6.52 -17.04 -5.26
N ALA A 321 7.59 -16.50 -4.66
CA ALA A 321 8.59 -15.69 -5.35
C ALA A 321 9.25 -16.47 -6.49
N LYS A 322 9.65 -17.73 -6.23
CA LYS A 322 10.18 -18.60 -7.27
C LYS A 322 9.16 -18.81 -8.39
N ARG A 323 7.90 -19.17 -8.07
CA ARG A 323 6.84 -19.35 -9.09
C ARG A 323 6.55 -18.08 -9.89
N ALA A 324 6.68 -16.89 -9.29
CA ALA A 324 6.52 -15.61 -9.97
C ALA A 324 7.67 -15.35 -10.96
N VAL A 325 8.92 -15.54 -10.53
CA VAL A 325 10.11 -15.44 -11.40
C VAL A 325 10.04 -16.47 -12.52
N ASP A 326 9.84 -17.75 -12.19
CA ASP A 326 9.72 -18.85 -13.17
C ASP A 326 8.63 -18.55 -14.21
N LYS A 327 7.46 -18.03 -13.79
CA LYS A 327 6.38 -17.65 -14.71
C LYS A 327 6.75 -16.47 -15.61
N SER A 328 7.44 -15.45 -15.09
CA SER A 328 7.84 -14.27 -15.87
C SER A 328 8.82 -14.58 -17.00
N VAL A 329 9.54 -15.71 -16.93
CA VAL A 329 10.47 -16.19 -17.97
C VAL A 329 9.76 -17.03 -19.05
N VAL A 330 8.51 -17.45 -18.85
CA VAL A 330 7.78 -18.29 -19.82
C VAL A 330 7.49 -17.49 -21.09
N GLY A 331 8.08 -17.92 -22.19
CA GLY A 331 7.97 -17.27 -23.51
C GLY A 331 9.26 -16.61 -23.99
N ALA A 332 10.30 -16.51 -23.14
CA ALA A 332 11.60 -15.96 -23.53
C ALA A 332 12.26 -16.77 -24.67
N SER A 333 12.74 -16.10 -25.70
CA SER A 333 13.23 -16.76 -26.93
C SER A 333 14.72 -17.07 -26.85
N VAL A 334 15.07 -18.22 -26.25
CA VAL A 334 16.46 -18.67 -25.96
C VAL A 334 17.09 -17.81 -24.83
N PRO A 335 17.93 -18.35 -23.93
CA PRO A 335 18.55 -17.53 -22.87
C PRO A 335 19.30 -16.35 -23.49
N ALA A 336 18.85 -15.13 -23.17
CA ALA A 336 19.21 -13.86 -23.81
C ALA A 336 20.66 -13.86 -24.31
N VAL A 337 20.83 -14.08 -25.63
CA VAL A 337 22.14 -14.35 -26.24
C VAL A 337 22.88 -13.04 -26.46
N ASP A 338 23.28 -12.45 -25.33
CA ASP A 338 24.15 -11.28 -25.21
C ASP A 338 23.69 -10.14 -26.14
N HIS A 339 22.75 -9.29 -25.69
CA HIS A 339 22.18 -8.22 -26.55
C HIS A 339 23.24 -7.27 -27.16
N PHE A 340 24.45 -7.23 -26.58
CA PHE A 340 25.62 -6.56 -27.16
C PHE A 340 26.12 -7.24 -28.45
N SER A 341 26.00 -8.55 -28.57
CA SER A 341 26.28 -9.34 -29.79
C SER A 341 25.40 -8.93 -30.97
N GLU A 342 24.13 -8.60 -30.75
CA GLU A 342 23.23 -8.13 -31.81
C GLU A 342 23.49 -6.67 -32.17
N ALA A 343 23.69 -5.81 -31.17
CA ALA A 343 24.10 -4.42 -31.40
C ALA A 343 25.44 -4.33 -32.19
N ALA A 344 26.39 -5.22 -31.90
CA ALA A 344 27.66 -5.29 -32.62
C ALA A 344 27.49 -5.81 -34.07
N LYS A 345 26.57 -6.76 -34.32
CA LYS A 345 26.22 -7.21 -35.69
C LYS A 345 25.57 -6.08 -36.48
N ASP A 346 24.64 -5.33 -35.88
CA ASP A 346 23.97 -4.21 -36.55
C ASP A 346 24.94 -3.02 -36.75
N GLU A 347 25.86 -2.69 -35.84
CA GLU A 347 26.95 -1.71 -36.07
C GLU A 347 27.88 -2.17 -37.20
N GLN A 348 28.31 -3.45 -37.21
CA GLN A 348 29.17 -3.99 -38.27
C GLN A 348 28.46 -4.01 -39.63
N THR A 349 27.14 -4.23 -39.65
CA THR A 349 26.30 -4.20 -40.86
C THR A 349 26.07 -2.78 -41.36
N ALA A 350 25.84 -1.81 -40.47
CA ALA A 350 25.75 -0.41 -40.83
C ALA A 350 27.09 0.11 -41.39
N LEU A 351 28.22 -0.28 -40.77
CA LEU A 351 29.56 0.10 -41.23
C LEU A 351 29.90 -0.49 -42.61
N SER A 352 29.57 -1.76 -42.87
CA SER A 352 29.85 -2.38 -44.16
C SER A 352 29.03 -1.74 -45.28
N GLN A 353 27.74 -1.46 -45.04
CA GLN A 353 26.87 -0.74 -45.97
C GLN A 353 27.33 0.72 -46.20
N LEU A 354 27.79 1.43 -45.17
CA LEU A 354 28.34 2.78 -45.33
C LEU A 354 29.61 2.80 -46.19
N VAL A 355 30.49 1.81 -46.04
CA VAL A 355 31.71 1.69 -46.87
C VAL A 355 31.37 1.30 -48.31
N GLU A 356 30.46 0.33 -48.51
CA GLU A 356 29.93 -0.07 -49.83
C GLU A 356 29.34 1.12 -50.59
N LEU A 357 28.45 1.88 -49.93
CA LEU A 357 27.76 3.01 -50.53
C LEU A 357 28.70 4.20 -50.79
N ALA A 358 29.69 4.44 -49.92
CA ALA A 358 30.70 5.46 -50.19
C ALA A 358 31.55 5.10 -51.42
N GLU A 359 32.12 3.89 -51.48
CA GLU A 359 32.96 3.42 -52.60
C GLU A 359 32.19 3.44 -53.94
N LYS A 360 30.88 3.10 -53.91
CA LYS A 360 29.93 3.22 -55.03
C LYS A 360 29.72 4.66 -55.52
N HIS A 361 29.82 5.67 -54.65
CA HIS A 361 29.57 7.08 -54.97
C HIS A 361 30.84 7.91 -55.25
N THR A 362 31.98 7.56 -54.67
CA THR A 362 33.27 8.25 -54.89
C THR A 362 34.16 7.57 -55.93
N GLY A 363 33.99 6.26 -56.16
CA GLY A 363 34.92 5.44 -56.94
C GLY A 363 36.20 5.05 -56.18
N GLU A 364 36.38 5.50 -54.94
CA GLU A 364 37.54 5.20 -54.09
C GLU A 364 37.10 4.74 -52.69
N ARG A 365 37.71 3.67 -52.20
CA ARG A 365 37.41 3.12 -50.88
C ARG A 365 37.91 4.06 -49.76
N PRO A 366 37.08 4.39 -48.74
CA PRO A 366 37.45 5.30 -47.65
C PRO A 366 38.77 4.94 -46.96
N ASP A 367 39.65 5.93 -46.81
CA ASP A 367 40.93 5.81 -46.10
C ASP A 367 40.74 5.67 -44.58
N ALA A 368 41.82 5.28 -43.87
CA ALA A 368 41.76 5.01 -42.44
C ALA A 368 41.22 6.19 -41.59
N PHE A 369 41.49 7.43 -42.02
CA PHE A 369 40.99 8.64 -41.36
C PHE A 369 39.47 8.84 -41.59
N ALA A 370 38.98 8.65 -42.82
CA ALA A 370 37.54 8.70 -43.10
C ALA A 370 36.77 7.55 -42.41
N GLN A 371 37.35 6.34 -42.36
CA GLN A 371 36.75 5.20 -41.67
C GLN A 371 36.51 5.44 -40.18
N GLN A 372 37.30 6.28 -39.52
CA GLN A 372 37.08 6.66 -38.11
C GLN A 372 35.77 7.43 -37.92
N SER A 373 35.44 8.33 -38.85
CA SER A 373 34.14 9.02 -38.88
C SER A 373 32.98 8.05 -39.16
N PHE A 374 33.17 7.15 -40.13
CA PHE A 374 32.11 6.20 -40.54
C PHE A 374 31.77 5.19 -39.43
N ARG A 375 32.72 4.86 -38.55
CA ARG A 375 32.49 4.04 -37.33
C ARG A 375 31.69 4.76 -36.24
N SER A 376 31.72 6.09 -36.18
CA SER A 376 30.80 6.85 -35.33
C SER A 376 29.40 6.85 -35.93
N ALA A 377 29.26 7.17 -37.22
CA ALA A 377 27.97 7.10 -37.92
C ALA A 377 27.29 5.72 -37.77
N ALA A 378 28.02 4.62 -38.05
CA ALA A 378 27.51 3.25 -37.92
C ALA A 378 26.98 2.91 -36.51
N PHE A 379 27.64 3.39 -35.46
CA PHE A 379 27.23 3.15 -34.07
C PHE A 379 25.95 3.89 -33.71
N ALA A 380 25.85 5.16 -34.10
CA ALA A 380 24.63 5.96 -33.88
C ALA A 380 23.44 5.32 -34.62
N LEU A 381 23.63 4.86 -35.85
CA LEU A 381 22.61 4.12 -36.59
C LEU A 381 22.16 2.85 -35.89
N ALA A 382 23.09 2.06 -35.32
CA ALA A 382 22.74 0.88 -34.55
C ALA A 382 21.89 1.21 -33.30
N GLN A 383 22.09 2.38 -32.65
CA GLN A 383 21.21 2.81 -31.56
C GLN A 383 19.83 3.27 -32.08
N LEU A 384 19.78 4.03 -33.19
CA LEU A 384 18.51 4.50 -33.79
C LEU A 384 17.63 3.36 -34.29
N VAL A 385 18.21 2.37 -34.99
CA VAL A 385 17.51 1.17 -35.46
C VAL A 385 16.93 0.39 -34.29
N ARG A 386 17.69 0.22 -33.21
CA ARG A 386 17.25 -0.44 -31.96
C ARG A 386 16.07 0.30 -31.31
N LYS A 387 16.06 1.64 -31.34
CA LYS A 387 14.93 2.48 -30.88
C LYS A 387 13.77 2.54 -31.87
N ARG A 388 13.92 1.97 -33.07
CA ARG A 388 13.01 2.09 -34.23
C ARG A 388 12.80 3.55 -34.69
N ASP A 389 13.75 4.44 -34.36
CA ASP A 389 13.73 5.83 -34.84
C ASP A 389 14.29 5.90 -36.27
N LEU A 390 13.38 5.66 -37.21
CA LEU A 390 13.60 5.72 -38.64
C LEU A 390 13.23 7.10 -39.21
N SER A 391 13.28 8.15 -38.39
CA SER A 391 12.95 9.51 -38.84
C SER A 391 14.05 10.07 -39.76
N GLU A 392 13.63 10.46 -40.96
CA GLU A 392 14.51 10.95 -42.04
C GLU A 392 15.42 12.11 -41.59
N LYS A 393 14.94 12.93 -40.65
CA LYS A 393 15.68 14.04 -40.06
C LYS A 393 16.98 13.61 -39.38
N PHE A 394 16.95 12.62 -38.49
CA PHE A 394 18.17 12.21 -37.77
C PHE A 394 19.21 11.59 -38.72
N TRP A 395 18.75 10.82 -39.70
CA TRP A 395 19.62 10.19 -40.69
C TRP A 395 20.28 11.24 -41.61
N ARG A 396 19.49 12.15 -42.21
CA ARG A 396 19.99 13.23 -43.08
C ARG A 396 20.78 14.31 -42.35
N GLU A 397 20.23 14.86 -41.27
CA GLU A 397 20.72 16.13 -40.68
C GLU A 397 21.69 15.93 -39.50
N THR A 398 21.69 14.76 -38.86
CA THR A 398 22.43 14.54 -37.59
C THR A 398 23.54 13.49 -37.68
N TYR A 399 23.26 12.30 -38.21
CA TYR A 399 24.17 11.14 -38.01
C TYR A 399 24.85 10.60 -39.27
N VAL A 400 24.23 10.62 -40.45
CA VAL A 400 24.86 10.06 -41.67
C VAL A 400 25.52 11.15 -42.50
N ALA A 401 24.73 12.07 -43.07
CA ALA A 401 25.30 13.05 -43.99
C ALA A 401 26.39 13.95 -43.37
N PRO A 402 26.28 14.45 -42.11
CA PRO A 402 27.33 15.29 -41.50
C PRO A 402 28.68 14.57 -41.34
N TYR A 403 28.66 13.29 -40.95
CA TYR A 403 29.85 12.47 -40.73
C TYR A 403 30.51 12.01 -42.04
N LEU A 404 29.76 11.97 -43.14
CA LEU A 404 30.24 11.58 -44.47
C LEU A 404 30.63 12.78 -45.37
N ALA A 405 29.93 13.92 -45.27
CA ALA A 405 30.04 15.03 -46.23
C ALA A 405 31.46 15.60 -46.40
N HIS A 406 32.29 15.54 -45.36
CA HIS A 406 33.69 15.98 -45.39
C HIS A 406 34.64 15.05 -46.14
N PHE A 407 34.16 13.86 -46.53
CA PHE A 407 34.95 12.81 -47.19
C PHE A 407 34.38 12.40 -48.56
N VAL A 408 33.05 12.44 -48.75
CA VAL A 408 32.37 12.06 -50.01
C VAL A 408 31.68 13.22 -50.72
N GLY A 409 31.63 14.42 -50.11
CA GLY A 409 30.83 15.55 -50.60
C GLY A 409 29.37 15.51 -50.12
N LYS A 410 28.72 16.68 -50.06
CA LYS A 410 27.38 16.83 -49.45
C LYS A 410 26.29 16.05 -50.17
N ASP A 411 26.24 16.12 -51.50
CA ASP A 411 25.16 15.53 -52.29
C ASP A 411 25.23 13.99 -52.28
N ALA A 412 26.44 13.43 -52.36
CA ALA A 412 26.67 12.00 -52.18
C ALA A 412 26.33 11.54 -50.75
N ALA A 413 26.71 12.30 -49.72
CA ALA A 413 26.40 11.97 -48.34
C ALA A 413 24.88 11.93 -48.07
N LEU A 414 24.10 12.81 -48.69
CA LEU A 414 22.63 12.77 -48.67
C LEU A 414 22.07 11.56 -49.43
N ALA A 415 22.58 11.25 -50.63
CA ALA A 415 22.14 10.08 -51.40
C ALA A 415 22.41 8.75 -50.66
N ILE A 416 23.58 8.62 -50.02
CA ILE A 416 23.95 7.48 -49.18
C ILE A 416 23.01 7.36 -47.98
N SER A 417 22.66 8.47 -47.34
CA SER A 417 21.69 8.51 -46.22
C SER A 417 20.33 7.91 -46.63
N ASP A 418 19.86 8.24 -47.83
CA ASP A 418 18.55 7.84 -48.34
C ASP A 418 18.49 6.38 -48.78
N GLU A 419 19.56 5.86 -49.39
CA GLU A 419 19.64 4.43 -49.72
C GLU A 419 19.74 3.58 -48.45
N LEU A 420 20.52 4.05 -47.46
CA LEU A 420 20.72 3.35 -46.19
C LEU A 420 19.44 3.33 -45.33
N LEU A 421 18.73 4.45 -45.20
CA LEU A 421 17.45 4.50 -44.47
C LEU A 421 16.42 3.54 -45.10
N LYS A 422 16.34 3.48 -46.43
CA LYS A 422 15.44 2.53 -47.13
C LYS A 422 15.80 1.07 -46.85
N ARG A 423 17.10 0.72 -46.78
CA ARG A 423 17.56 -0.62 -46.39
C ARG A 423 17.08 -0.98 -44.98
N TRP A 424 17.25 -0.09 -44.00
CA TRP A 424 16.86 -0.38 -42.61
C TRP A 424 15.35 -0.33 -42.33
N VAL A 425 14.58 0.51 -43.03
CA VAL A 425 13.10 0.50 -42.98
C VAL A 425 12.53 -0.84 -43.48
N ALA A 426 13.17 -1.50 -44.44
CA ALA A 426 12.78 -2.84 -44.88
C ALA A 426 13.09 -3.91 -43.81
N VAL A 427 14.25 -3.81 -43.16
CA VAL A 427 14.66 -4.74 -42.08
C VAL A 427 13.72 -4.64 -40.87
N ASP A 428 13.33 -3.42 -40.45
CA ASP A 428 12.39 -3.25 -39.33
C ASP A 428 11.01 -3.89 -39.61
N LYS A 429 10.48 -3.71 -40.82
CA LYS A 429 9.17 -4.27 -41.22
C LYS A 429 9.16 -5.80 -41.22
N GLU A 430 10.27 -6.43 -41.57
CA GLU A 430 10.41 -7.89 -41.52
C GLU A 430 10.62 -8.39 -40.07
N ARG A 431 11.38 -7.64 -39.24
CA ARG A 431 11.61 -7.98 -37.83
C ARG A 431 10.34 -7.87 -36.95
N ASN A 432 9.42 -6.95 -37.25
CA ASN A 432 8.39 -6.47 -36.29
C ASN A 432 6.93 -6.56 -36.79
N ARG A 433 6.52 -7.65 -37.45
CA ARG A 433 5.13 -7.91 -37.85
C ARG A 433 4.27 -8.45 -36.69
N VAL A 434 3.06 -7.90 -36.52
CA VAL A 434 2.08 -8.27 -35.47
C VAL A 434 0.71 -8.55 -36.12
N GLU A 435 -0.08 -9.45 -35.53
CA GLU A 435 -1.42 -9.84 -36.01
C GLU A 435 -2.46 -9.75 -34.86
N GLY A 436 -3.71 -9.39 -35.18
CA GLY A 436 -4.87 -9.56 -34.29
C GLY A 436 -5.12 -8.47 -33.24
N ALA A 437 -5.42 -7.24 -33.68
CA ALA A 437 -6.05 -6.22 -32.85
C ALA A 437 -7.29 -5.69 -33.59
N ASP A 438 -8.47 -5.92 -33.02
CA ASP A 438 -9.77 -5.46 -33.52
C ASP A 438 -10.34 -4.37 -32.60
N ASP A 439 -11.03 -3.40 -33.18
CA ASP A 439 -11.68 -2.27 -32.49
C ASP A 439 -13.11 -2.65 -32.01
N ASP A 440 -13.62 -1.92 -31.02
CA ASP A 440 -14.99 -2.08 -30.49
C ASP A 440 -15.49 -0.71 -29.99
N ASP A 441 -16.23 0.02 -30.86
CA ASP A 441 -16.39 1.49 -30.78
C ASP A 441 -17.87 1.98 -30.88
N ASP A 442 -18.83 1.05 -30.79
CA ASP A 442 -20.28 1.28 -30.99
C ASP A 442 -21.03 1.87 -29.75
N GLU A 443 -20.58 3.00 -29.21
CA GLU A 443 -21.35 3.77 -28.20
C GLU A 443 -21.21 5.29 -28.41
N GLU A 444 -22.34 6.00 -28.45
CA GLU A 444 -22.39 7.47 -28.55
C GLU A 444 -21.95 8.16 -27.24
N GLY A 445 -21.25 9.29 -27.38
CA GLY A 445 -20.90 10.21 -26.27
C GLY A 445 -19.39 10.33 -26.04
N ASP A 446 -18.92 11.56 -25.83
CA ASP A 446 -17.49 11.92 -25.76
C ASP A 446 -16.71 11.04 -24.77
N ILE A 447 -15.65 10.40 -25.27
CA ILE A 447 -14.69 9.63 -24.46
C ILE A 447 -13.76 10.62 -23.76
N VAL A 448 -13.77 10.58 -22.43
CA VAL A 448 -12.98 11.45 -21.54
C VAL A 448 -11.67 10.77 -21.13
N VAL A 449 -11.70 9.44 -21.00
CA VAL A 449 -10.53 8.60 -20.73
C VAL A 449 -10.70 7.29 -21.49
N ASP A 450 -9.67 6.87 -22.23
CA ASP A 450 -9.50 5.51 -22.74
C ASP A 450 -8.00 5.19 -22.74
N LEU A 451 -7.58 4.31 -21.82
CA LEU A 451 -6.17 3.92 -21.67
C LEU A 451 -6.00 2.54 -21.01
N PRO A 452 -5.02 1.73 -21.46
CA PRO A 452 -4.66 0.47 -20.81
C PRO A 452 -3.71 0.69 -19.62
N PHE A 453 -4.00 0.08 -18.47
CA PHE A 453 -3.18 0.19 -17.25
C PHE A 453 -3.17 -1.10 -16.41
N SER A 454 -2.31 -1.10 -15.39
CA SER A 454 -2.25 -2.08 -14.29
C SER A 454 -2.18 -1.34 -12.96
N LEU A 455 -2.46 -2.02 -11.84
CA LEU A 455 -2.43 -1.44 -10.50
C LEU A 455 -2.07 -2.50 -9.46
N ALA A 456 -1.07 -2.26 -8.61
CA ALA A 456 -0.81 -3.07 -7.42
C ALA A 456 -0.71 -2.18 -6.16
N TYR A 457 -0.86 -2.77 -4.97
CA TYR A 457 -0.80 -2.06 -3.70
C TYR A 457 -0.27 -2.96 -2.58
N GLY A 458 0.74 -2.49 -1.82
CA GLY A 458 1.35 -3.26 -0.74
C GLY A 458 1.90 -4.63 -1.20
N GLY A 459 2.24 -4.74 -2.49
CA GLY A 459 2.60 -5.99 -3.16
C GLY A 459 1.46 -6.78 -3.80
N LEU A 460 0.21 -6.56 -3.39
CA LEU A 460 -0.93 -7.24 -3.97
C LEU A 460 -1.28 -6.62 -5.34
N LEU A 461 -1.06 -7.36 -6.43
CA LEU A 461 -1.54 -6.97 -7.76
C LEU A 461 -3.08 -6.94 -7.76
N LEU A 462 -3.67 -5.77 -7.99
CA LEU A 462 -5.12 -5.49 -7.91
C LEU A 462 -5.77 -5.57 -9.30
N LEU A 463 -5.21 -4.85 -10.27
CA LEU A 463 -5.61 -4.84 -11.68
C LEU A 463 -4.42 -5.17 -12.58
N ASN A 464 -4.66 -5.89 -13.66
CA ASN A 464 -3.64 -6.48 -14.52
C ASN A 464 -4.08 -6.41 -15.99
N HIS A 465 -3.46 -5.53 -16.77
CA HIS A 465 -3.76 -5.30 -18.20
C HIS A 465 -5.27 -5.11 -18.44
N THR A 466 -5.78 -3.96 -18.02
CA THR A 466 -7.18 -3.59 -18.16
C THR A 466 -7.31 -2.16 -18.67
N VAL A 467 -8.41 -1.86 -19.37
CA VAL A 467 -8.64 -0.56 -19.97
C VAL A 467 -9.56 0.26 -19.07
N LEU A 468 -9.19 1.51 -18.77
CA LEU A 468 -10.08 2.48 -18.15
C LEU A 468 -10.79 3.27 -19.23
N LYS A 469 -12.03 2.91 -19.57
CA LYS A 469 -12.92 3.70 -20.43
C LYS A 469 -13.92 4.52 -19.60
N LEU A 470 -13.99 5.83 -19.82
CA LEU A 470 -14.93 6.76 -19.18
C LEU A 470 -15.50 7.75 -20.21
N ARG A 471 -16.83 7.88 -20.26
CA ARG A 471 -17.56 8.83 -21.11
C ARG A 471 -18.07 10.04 -20.29
N LYS A 472 -18.28 11.18 -20.94
CA LYS A 472 -18.76 12.42 -20.31
C LYS A 472 -20.20 12.27 -19.81
N GLY A 473 -20.48 12.69 -18.58
CA GLY A 473 -21.84 12.69 -18.01
C GLY A 473 -22.37 11.34 -17.50
N HIS A 474 -21.63 10.25 -17.70
CA HIS A 474 -22.00 8.93 -17.20
C HIS A 474 -21.74 8.77 -15.69
N ARG A 475 -22.55 7.95 -15.03
CA ARG A 475 -22.44 7.67 -13.58
C ARG A 475 -22.11 6.19 -13.37
N TYR A 476 -20.84 5.91 -13.10
CA TYR A 476 -20.27 4.57 -13.01
C TYR A 476 -20.24 4.08 -11.56
N GLY A 477 -21.03 3.06 -11.24
CA GLY A 477 -20.92 2.32 -9.98
C GLY A 477 -19.80 1.27 -10.05
N ILE A 478 -18.86 1.26 -9.11
CA ILE A 478 -17.74 0.31 -9.10
C ILE A 478 -18.06 -0.87 -8.17
N CYS A 479 -18.38 -2.02 -8.76
CA CYS A 479 -18.69 -3.25 -8.04
C CYS A 479 -17.49 -4.20 -7.99
N GLY A 480 -17.24 -4.83 -6.85
CA GLY A 480 -16.17 -5.79 -6.67
C GLY A 480 -16.03 -6.28 -5.24
N ALA A 481 -15.42 -7.45 -5.06
CA ALA A 481 -15.13 -8.03 -3.75
C ALA A 481 -14.30 -7.08 -2.87
N ASN A 482 -14.34 -7.26 -1.56
CA ASN A 482 -13.59 -6.41 -0.65
C ASN A 482 -12.09 -6.75 -0.69
N GLY A 483 -11.24 -5.72 -0.61
CA GLY A 483 -9.81 -5.84 -0.90
C GLY A 483 -9.41 -5.91 -2.39
N CYS A 484 -10.34 -5.91 -3.35
CA CYS A 484 -9.98 -6.00 -4.78
C CYS A 484 -9.31 -4.73 -5.37
N GLY A 485 -9.30 -3.61 -4.64
CA GLY A 485 -8.65 -2.36 -5.04
C GLY A 485 -9.57 -1.19 -5.41
N LYS A 486 -10.86 -1.24 -5.08
CA LYS A 486 -11.86 -0.20 -5.42
C LYS A 486 -11.39 1.23 -5.07
N SER A 487 -11.25 1.54 -3.77
CA SER A 487 -10.79 2.85 -3.28
C SER A 487 -9.35 3.18 -3.71
N THR A 488 -8.51 2.17 -3.91
CA THR A 488 -7.14 2.34 -4.42
C THR A 488 -7.14 2.90 -5.84
N LEU A 489 -8.09 2.49 -6.69
CA LEU A 489 -8.24 3.05 -8.04
C LEU A 489 -8.68 4.51 -7.99
N LEU A 490 -9.67 4.89 -7.17
CA LEU A 490 -10.05 6.30 -7.02
C LEU A 490 -8.87 7.16 -6.54
N LYS A 491 -8.10 6.68 -5.55
CA LYS A 491 -6.89 7.38 -5.07
C LYS A 491 -5.81 7.49 -6.14
N ALA A 492 -5.62 6.48 -7.00
CA ALA A 492 -4.67 6.52 -8.11
C ALA A 492 -5.11 7.49 -9.23
N ILE A 493 -6.40 7.55 -9.55
CA ILE A 493 -6.99 8.53 -10.49
C ILE A 493 -6.81 9.95 -9.94
N ASN A 494 -7.24 10.21 -8.70
CA ASN A 494 -7.15 11.53 -8.07
C ASN A 494 -5.71 12.06 -7.98
N ARG A 495 -4.73 11.17 -7.75
CA ARG A 495 -3.30 11.50 -7.70
C ARG A 495 -2.61 11.51 -9.08
N LYS A 496 -3.35 11.25 -10.16
CA LYS A 496 -2.84 11.11 -11.54
C LYS A 496 -1.63 10.16 -11.63
N GLN A 497 -1.70 9.04 -10.90
CA GLN A 497 -0.67 7.99 -10.87
C GLN A 497 -0.87 6.91 -11.95
N ILE A 498 -1.96 7.01 -12.73
CA ILE A 498 -2.22 6.10 -13.86
C ILE A 498 -1.55 6.68 -15.11
N ASP A 499 -0.90 5.81 -15.88
CA ASP A 499 -0.11 6.23 -17.04
C ASP A 499 -0.97 6.79 -18.16
N ASN A 500 -0.48 7.88 -18.76
CA ASN A 500 -1.16 8.68 -19.78
C ASN A 500 -2.54 9.25 -19.37
N PHE A 501 -2.85 9.30 -18.07
CA PHE A 501 -4.11 9.89 -17.61
C PHE A 501 -4.17 11.41 -17.93
N PRO A 502 -5.29 11.93 -18.47
CA PRO A 502 -5.37 13.32 -18.92
C PRO A 502 -5.02 14.36 -17.84
N MET A 503 -4.02 15.20 -18.14
CA MET A 503 -3.54 16.23 -17.21
C MET A 503 -4.52 17.38 -17.05
N ASP A 504 -5.29 17.71 -18.07
CA ASP A 504 -6.27 18.81 -18.05
C ASP A 504 -7.56 18.46 -17.30
N LEU A 505 -7.90 17.17 -17.18
CA LEU A 505 -9.12 16.70 -16.54
C LEU A 505 -9.13 17.03 -15.04
N LYS A 506 -10.15 17.74 -14.57
CA LYS A 506 -10.31 18.04 -13.14
C LYS A 506 -11.07 16.92 -12.46
N ALA A 507 -10.35 16.13 -11.66
CA ALA A 507 -10.95 15.21 -10.71
C ALA A 507 -11.06 15.85 -9.32
N ALA A 508 -12.18 15.65 -8.62
CA ALA A 508 -12.27 15.84 -7.17
C ALA A 508 -12.62 14.51 -6.50
N TYR A 509 -11.85 14.17 -5.47
CA TYR A 509 -12.07 13.01 -4.63
C TYR A 509 -12.66 13.43 -3.28
N VAL A 510 -13.80 12.84 -2.96
CA VAL A 510 -14.63 13.21 -1.80
C VAL A 510 -14.49 12.11 -0.76
N GLU A 511 -13.59 12.31 0.21
CA GLU A 511 -13.47 11.46 1.41
C GLU A 511 -14.12 12.11 2.63
N HIS A 512 -14.44 11.29 3.63
CA HIS A 512 -14.97 11.74 4.93
C HIS A 512 -13.89 12.36 5.83
N ASP A 513 -12.62 12.08 5.53
CA ASP A 513 -11.45 12.51 6.30
C ASP A 513 -11.06 13.95 5.95
N ILE A 514 -11.79 14.91 6.51
CA ILE A 514 -11.24 16.25 6.76
C ILE A 514 -10.35 16.12 8.01
N ASP A 515 -9.04 16.05 7.77
CA ASP A 515 -8.00 15.79 8.78
C ASP A 515 -8.09 16.71 10.01
N GLY A 516 -7.76 16.16 11.17
CA GLY A 516 -7.99 16.80 12.48
C GLY A 516 -7.09 18.01 12.79
N ASP A 517 -6.04 18.25 12.01
CA ASP A 517 -4.98 19.22 12.30
C ASP A 517 -5.47 20.69 12.26
N GLU A 518 -6.50 20.98 11.47
CA GLU A 518 -7.08 22.33 11.29
C GLU A 518 -8.03 22.73 12.45
N THR A 519 -7.44 22.86 13.64
CA THR A 519 -8.13 23.28 14.87
C THR A 519 -8.59 24.74 14.79
N GLY A 520 -9.89 24.93 14.56
CA GLY A 520 -10.57 26.23 14.65
C GLY A 520 -11.04 26.84 13.32
N ILE A 521 -10.73 26.22 12.18
CA ILE A 521 -11.18 26.71 10.86
C ILE A 521 -12.71 26.51 10.70
N THR A 522 -13.39 27.52 10.16
CA THR A 522 -14.83 27.52 9.90
C THR A 522 -15.17 26.97 8.52
N VAL A 523 -16.43 26.58 8.30
CA VAL A 523 -16.89 26.03 7.01
C VAL A 523 -16.63 27.00 5.85
N CYS A 524 -16.89 28.28 6.05
CA CYS A 524 -16.64 29.29 5.03
C CYS A 524 -15.15 29.52 4.78
N GLN A 525 -14.33 29.58 5.85
CA GLN A 525 -12.90 29.85 5.74
C GLN A 525 -12.16 28.75 4.94
N LEU A 526 -12.49 27.47 5.15
CA LEU A 526 -11.92 26.34 4.39
C LEU A 526 -12.13 26.46 2.87
N MET A 527 -13.23 27.09 2.43
CA MET A 527 -13.51 27.29 1.00
C MET A 527 -12.76 28.50 0.42
N ILE A 528 -12.43 29.47 1.25
CA ILE A 528 -11.67 30.69 0.87
C ILE A 528 -10.18 30.36 0.76
N ASP A 529 -9.66 29.53 1.66
CA ASP A 529 -8.23 29.16 1.70
C ASP A 529 -7.83 28.06 0.69
N GLU A 530 -8.79 27.49 -0.06
CA GLU A 530 -8.56 26.46 -1.06
C GLU A 530 -8.15 27.07 -2.43
N PRO A 531 -6.87 26.95 -2.86
CA PRO A 531 -6.37 27.64 -4.06
C PRO A 531 -6.95 27.13 -5.39
N ARG A 532 -7.71 26.02 -5.39
CA ARG A 532 -8.44 25.52 -6.58
C ARG A 532 -9.85 26.12 -6.73
N ILE A 533 -10.36 26.83 -5.73
CA ILE A 533 -11.65 27.52 -5.80
C ILE A 533 -11.42 28.93 -6.36
N SER A 534 -12.15 29.27 -7.42
CA SER A 534 -12.11 30.59 -8.07
C SER A 534 -13.49 31.22 -8.02
N ALA A 535 -13.97 31.43 -6.79
CA ALA A 535 -15.27 31.98 -6.44
C ALA A 535 -15.10 32.99 -5.29
N THR A 536 -15.96 33.99 -5.23
CA THR A 536 -15.98 34.99 -4.15
C THR A 536 -16.64 34.44 -2.88
N GLU A 537 -16.37 35.03 -1.71
CA GLU A 537 -17.03 34.66 -0.45
C GLU A 537 -18.56 34.72 -0.58
N GLN A 538 -19.12 35.65 -1.35
CA GLN A 538 -20.56 35.75 -1.56
C GLN A 538 -21.12 34.55 -2.33
N GLU A 539 -20.43 34.05 -3.35
CA GLU A 539 -20.79 32.84 -4.09
C GLU A 539 -20.63 31.58 -3.23
N ILE A 540 -19.56 31.52 -2.42
CA ILE A 540 -19.32 30.44 -1.45
C ILE A 540 -20.45 30.37 -0.41
N ARG A 541 -20.81 31.50 0.21
CA ARG A 541 -21.90 31.57 1.20
C ARG A 541 -23.27 31.32 0.60
N ALA A 542 -23.49 31.70 -0.67
CA ALA A 542 -24.71 31.37 -1.40
C ALA A 542 -24.82 29.85 -1.66
N MET A 543 -23.76 29.20 -2.15
CA MET A 543 -23.75 27.76 -2.40
C MET A 543 -23.87 26.95 -1.10
N LEU A 544 -23.21 27.38 -0.01
CA LEU A 544 -23.41 26.79 1.31
C LEU A 544 -24.88 26.91 1.76
N LYS A 545 -25.55 28.03 1.49
CA LYS A 545 -26.96 28.23 1.83
C LYS A 545 -27.90 27.32 1.01
N GLU A 546 -27.60 27.11 -0.27
CA GLU A 546 -28.28 26.15 -1.15
C GLU A 546 -28.09 24.68 -0.67
N MET A 547 -26.87 24.34 -0.21
CA MET A 547 -26.54 23.04 0.38
C MET A 547 -27.16 22.80 1.77
N GLY A 548 -27.90 23.79 2.31
CA GLY A 548 -28.66 23.71 3.56
C GLY A 548 -27.94 24.26 4.79
N PHE A 549 -26.79 24.93 4.66
CA PHE A 549 -26.11 25.58 5.79
C PHE A 549 -26.74 26.94 6.08
N SER A 550 -27.47 27.04 7.19
CA SER A 550 -27.88 28.33 7.77
C SER A 550 -26.67 29.21 8.07
N GLU A 551 -26.83 30.53 8.02
CA GLU A 551 -25.73 31.49 8.20
C GLU A 551 -24.93 31.24 9.50
N GLU A 552 -25.61 31.02 10.62
CA GLU A 552 -25.00 30.61 11.91
C GLU A 552 -24.08 29.38 11.82
N ARG A 553 -24.26 28.49 10.83
CA ARG A 553 -23.46 27.26 10.64
C ARG A 553 -22.34 27.41 9.63
N GLN A 554 -22.31 28.49 8.84
CA GLN A 554 -21.22 28.75 7.90
C GLN A 554 -19.94 29.18 8.63
N ASP A 555 -20.10 29.83 9.78
CA ASP A 555 -19.02 30.33 10.63
C ASP A 555 -18.74 29.41 11.85
N VAL A 556 -19.28 28.18 11.85
CA VAL A 556 -19.04 27.16 12.88
C VAL A 556 -17.76 26.35 12.58
N PRO A 557 -16.93 25.99 13.58
CA PRO A 557 -15.75 25.17 13.39
C PRO A 557 -16.07 23.76 12.86
N ILE A 558 -15.37 23.33 11.81
CA ILE A 558 -15.66 22.09 11.04
C ILE A 558 -15.61 20.83 11.92
N GLN A 559 -14.76 20.83 12.96
CA GLN A 559 -14.65 19.72 13.91
C GLN A 559 -15.96 19.43 14.68
N SER A 560 -16.86 20.41 14.81
CA SER A 560 -18.14 20.27 15.50
C SER A 560 -19.30 19.82 14.59
N LEU A 561 -19.08 19.74 13.28
CA LEU A 561 -20.05 19.17 12.33
C LEU A 561 -20.08 17.64 12.43
N SER A 562 -21.27 17.04 12.36
CA SER A 562 -21.38 15.59 12.18
C SER A 562 -20.92 15.17 10.78
N GLY A 563 -20.57 13.89 10.61
CA GLY A 563 -20.02 13.36 9.35
C GLY A 563 -20.87 13.70 8.12
N GLY A 564 -22.20 13.59 8.20
CA GLY A 564 -23.08 13.97 7.09
C GLY A 564 -23.06 15.47 6.72
N TRP A 565 -22.78 16.36 7.67
CA TRP A 565 -22.52 17.77 7.35
C TRP A 565 -21.12 17.96 6.74
N LYS A 566 -20.10 17.24 7.23
CA LYS A 566 -18.76 17.24 6.59
C LYS A 566 -18.80 16.73 5.13
N MET A 567 -19.62 15.71 4.83
CA MET A 567 -19.86 15.25 3.47
C MET A 567 -20.49 16.35 2.60
N ARG A 568 -21.50 17.09 3.11
CA ARG A 568 -22.04 18.28 2.40
C ARG A 568 -20.99 19.38 2.19
N VAL A 569 -20.07 19.60 3.14
CA VAL A 569 -18.93 20.52 2.97
C VAL A 569 -18.02 20.03 1.83
N ALA A 570 -17.64 18.76 1.82
CA ALA A 570 -16.75 18.19 0.79
C ALA A 570 -17.39 18.19 -0.61
N LEU A 571 -18.70 17.95 -0.72
CA LEU A 571 -19.45 18.09 -1.97
C LEU A 571 -19.50 19.56 -2.44
N CYS A 572 -19.74 20.52 -1.53
CA CYS A 572 -19.72 21.95 -1.85
C CYS A 572 -18.33 22.40 -2.36
N ARG A 573 -17.26 21.87 -1.77
CA ARG A 573 -15.87 22.09 -2.23
C ARG A 573 -15.67 21.59 -3.67
N ALA A 574 -16.17 20.40 -3.99
CA ALA A 574 -16.09 19.84 -5.34
C ALA A 574 -16.90 20.64 -6.38
N MET A 575 -18.08 21.14 -6.02
CA MET A 575 -18.89 22.04 -6.86
C MET A 575 -18.14 23.34 -7.17
N LEU A 576 -17.58 24.01 -6.15
CA LEU A 576 -16.86 25.29 -6.29
C LEU A 576 -15.59 25.17 -7.16
N MET A 577 -14.97 23.99 -7.21
CA MET A 577 -13.83 23.69 -8.10
C MET A 577 -14.21 23.53 -9.58
N LYS A 578 -15.51 23.34 -9.90
CA LYS A 578 -16.03 23.07 -11.25
C LYS A 578 -15.28 21.90 -11.92
N VAL A 579 -15.46 20.70 -11.36
CA VAL A 579 -14.80 19.46 -11.79
C VAL A 579 -15.55 18.72 -12.88
N ASP A 580 -14.80 18.02 -13.73
CA ASP A 580 -15.31 17.19 -14.82
C ASP A 580 -15.60 15.75 -14.34
N LEU A 581 -14.83 15.29 -13.35
CA LEU A 581 -14.86 13.93 -12.81
C LEU A 581 -15.01 13.94 -11.28
N LEU A 582 -16.18 13.51 -10.80
CA LEU A 582 -16.48 13.36 -9.37
C LEU A 582 -16.14 11.92 -8.91
N LEU A 583 -15.27 11.79 -7.93
CA LEU A 583 -14.85 10.49 -7.37
C LEU A 583 -15.40 10.36 -5.94
N LEU A 584 -16.38 9.46 -5.75
CA LEU A 584 -17.07 9.24 -4.48
C LEU A 584 -16.74 7.86 -3.89
N ASP A 585 -16.19 7.84 -2.67
CA ASP A 585 -15.90 6.61 -1.90
C ASP A 585 -16.87 6.52 -0.71
N GLU A 586 -17.79 5.56 -0.75
CA GLU A 586 -18.86 5.36 0.24
C GLU A 586 -19.57 6.67 0.67
N PRO A 587 -20.14 7.45 -0.28
CA PRO A 587 -20.69 8.78 0.00
C PRO A 587 -21.96 8.75 0.87
N THR A 588 -22.58 7.56 1.00
CA THR A 588 -23.74 7.27 1.86
C THR A 588 -23.39 7.20 3.34
N ASN A 589 -22.12 7.01 3.71
CA ASN A 589 -21.72 6.89 5.12
C ASN A 589 -21.97 8.20 5.89
N HIS A 590 -22.34 8.06 7.16
CA HIS A 590 -22.68 9.15 8.08
C HIS A 590 -23.85 10.07 7.66
N LEU A 591 -24.53 9.78 6.54
CA LEU A 591 -25.77 10.44 6.15
C LEU A 591 -26.98 9.78 6.83
N ASP A 592 -28.04 10.56 7.03
CA ASP A 592 -29.38 10.05 7.31
C ASP A 592 -30.17 9.86 6.01
N VAL A 593 -31.26 9.09 6.07
CA VAL A 593 -32.10 8.74 4.90
C VAL A 593 -32.54 9.97 4.09
N GLN A 594 -32.80 11.10 4.76
CA GLN A 594 -33.15 12.37 4.10
C GLN A 594 -31.96 12.98 3.34
N SER A 595 -30.76 12.93 3.89
CA SER A 595 -29.55 13.41 3.21
C SER A 595 -29.07 12.45 2.11
N VAL A 596 -29.34 11.14 2.22
CA VAL A 596 -29.10 10.17 1.13
C VAL A 596 -30.03 10.44 -0.04
N ALA A 597 -31.33 10.66 0.19
CA ALA A 597 -32.29 11.00 -0.87
C ALA A 597 -31.89 12.31 -1.58
N TRP A 598 -31.57 13.36 -0.83
CA TRP A 598 -31.05 14.62 -1.39
C TRP A 598 -29.79 14.41 -2.26
N LEU A 599 -28.88 13.50 -1.87
CA LEU A 599 -27.69 13.18 -2.65
C LEU A 599 -28.03 12.41 -3.95
N GLN A 600 -29.03 11.52 -3.92
CA GLN A 600 -29.53 10.83 -5.12
C GLN A 600 -30.13 11.83 -6.11
N ASP A 601 -30.98 12.75 -5.62
CA ASP A 601 -31.58 13.81 -6.43
C ASP A 601 -30.50 14.71 -7.06
N TYR A 602 -29.51 15.14 -6.26
CA TYR A 602 -28.39 15.95 -6.75
C TYR A 602 -27.59 15.25 -7.85
N LEU A 603 -27.15 14.00 -7.62
CA LEU A 603 -26.32 13.28 -8.60
C LEU A 603 -27.09 12.92 -9.88
N ASN A 604 -28.41 12.74 -9.79
CA ASN A 604 -29.25 12.55 -10.98
C ASN A 604 -29.53 13.85 -11.74
N ALA A 605 -29.46 15.01 -11.08
CA ALA A 605 -29.55 16.32 -11.72
C ALA A 605 -28.26 16.77 -12.43
N GLN A 606 -27.12 16.09 -12.22
CA GLN A 606 -25.87 16.34 -12.94
C GLN A 606 -25.79 15.47 -14.21
N ASP A 607 -25.91 16.10 -15.38
CA ASP A 607 -25.79 15.49 -16.71
C ASP A 607 -24.43 15.73 -17.37
N GLN A 608 -23.77 16.87 -17.07
CA GLN A 608 -22.49 17.24 -17.68
C GLN A 608 -21.24 16.68 -16.97
N VAL A 609 -21.37 16.22 -15.72
CA VAL A 609 -20.26 15.76 -14.87
C VAL A 609 -20.24 14.23 -14.82
N THR A 610 -19.09 13.63 -15.11
CA THR A 610 -18.91 12.17 -14.95
C THR A 610 -18.72 11.83 -13.48
N ALA A 611 -19.37 10.79 -12.97
CA ALA A 611 -19.18 10.32 -11.61
C ALA A 611 -18.67 8.88 -11.57
N MET A 612 -17.70 8.60 -10.71
CA MET A 612 -17.29 7.25 -10.31
C MET A 612 -17.62 7.05 -8.83
N ILE A 613 -18.45 6.06 -8.55
CA ILE A 613 -19.11 5.87 -7.25
C ILE A 613 -18.79 4.48 -6.72
N ILE A 614 -18.25 4.42 -5.49
CA ILE A 614 -18.20 3.21 -4.68
C ILE A 614 -19.26 3.37 -3.58
N SER A 615 -20.15 2.39 -3.42
CA SER A 615 -21.08 2.35 -2.29
C SER A 615 -21.46 0.90 -1.96
N HIS A 616 -21.62 0.59 -0.68
CA HIS A 616 -22.22 -0.65 -0.18
C HIS A 616 -23.77 -0.60 -0.16
N ASP A 617 -24.39 0.55 -0.39
CA ASP A 617 -25.84 0.70 -0.50
C ASP A 617 -26.32 0.34 -1.93
N SER A 618 -26.89 -0.85 -2.06
CA SER A 618 -27.46 -1.35 -3.32
C SER A 618 -28.61 -0.48 -3.85
N GLY A 619 -29.40 0.14 -2.97
CA GLY A 619 -30.50 1.05 -3.35
C GLY A 619 -29.98 2.38 -3.89
N PHE A 620 -28.90 2.90 -3.31
CA PHE A 620 -28.20 4.09 -3.83
C PHE A 620 -27.58 3.83 -5.20
N LEU A 621 -26.90 2.69 -5.40
CA LEU A 621 -26.36 2.31 -6.70
C LEU A 621 -27.46 2.12 -7.76
N ASP A 622 -28.62 1.53 -7.38
CA ASP A 622 -29.77 1.38 -8.28
C ASP A 622 -30.42 2.70 -8.69
N ALA A 623 -30.45 3.69 -7.78
CA ALA A 623 -31.07 4.99 -8.00
C ALA A 623 -30.21 5.97 -8.81
N VAL A 624 -28.88 5.82 -8.82
CA VAL A 624 -27.95 6.83 -9.36
C VAL A 624 -27.13 6.36 -10.57
N CYS A 625 -26.73 5.09 -10.64
CA CYS A 625 -25.74 4.63 -11.62
C CYS A 625 -26.34 4.32 -12.99
N THR A 626 -25.71 4.82 -14.05
CA THR A 626 -26.06 4.52 -15.47
C THR A 626 -25.32 3.28 -15.98
N ASN A 627 -24.15 3.00 -15.42
CA ASN A 627 -23.25 1.91 -15.79
C ASN A 627 -22.63 1.31 -14.53
N ILE A 628 -22.27 0.02 -14.60
CA ILE A 628 -21.50 -0.67 -13.56
C ILE A 628 -20.13 -1.09 -14.12
N ILE A 629 -19.05 -0.75 -13.39
CA ILE A 629 -17.70 -1.25 -13.63
C ILE A 629 -17.45 -2.39 -12.64
N HIS A 630 -17.41 -3.62 -13.13
CA HIS A 630 -17.24 -4.82 -12.30
C HIS A 630 -15.78 -5.29 -12.31
N TYR A 631 -15.17 -5.38 -11.13
CA TYR A 631 -13.86 -6.01 -10.94
C TYR A 631 -13.99 -7.53 -11.04
N HIS A 632 -13.55 -8.11 -12.15
CA HIS A 632 -13.53 -9.57 -12.35
C HIS A 632 -12.12 -10.04 -12.76
N LYS A 633 -11.57 -11.05 -12.07
CA LYS A 633 -10.25 -11.65 -12.38
C LYS A 633 -9.08 -10.66 -12.53
N LYS A 634 -9.11 -9.53 -11.79
CA LYS A 634 -8.15 -8.41 -11.88
C LYS A 634 -8.25 -7.57 -13.16
N GLN A 635 -9.42 -7.54 -13.80
CA GLN A 635 -9.75 -6.64 -14.89
C GLN A 635 -11.08 -5.92 -14.59
N LEU A 636 -11.24 -4.74 -15.17
CA LEU A 636 -12.48 -3.97 -15.21
C LEU A 636 -13.35 -4.49 -16.37
N VAL A 637 -14.60 -4.82 -16.09
CA VAL A 637 -15.59 -5.25 -17.08
C VAL A 637 -16.80 -4.32 -17.00
N TYR A 638 -17.20 -3.75 -18.13
CA TYR A 638 -18.21 -2.70 -18.22
C TYR A 638 -19.60 -3.28 -18.49
N TYR A 639 -20.60 -2.85 -17.72
CA TYR A 639 -21.98 -3.26 -17.87
C TYR A 639 -22.88 -2.02 -17.99
N ARG A 640 -23.64 -1.90 -19.08
CA ARG A 640 -24.65 -0.85 -19.26
C ARG A 640 -25.91 -1.18 -18.47
N GLY A 641 -26.35 -0.23 -17.63
CA GLY A 641 -27.43 -0.38 -16.64
C GLY A 641 -26.98 -0.09 -15.21
N ASN A 642 -27.95 0.01 -14.30
CA ASN A 642 -27.74 0.10 -12.85
C ASN A 642 -27.45 -1.29 -12.23
N LEU A 643 -27.36 -1.38 -10.90
CA LEU A 643 -26.99 -2.62 -10.20
C LEU A 643 -27.95 -3.79 -10.51
N ALA A 644 -29.25 -3.53 -10.59
CA ALA A 644 -30.25 -4.55 -10.92
C ALA A 644 -30.00 -5.17 -12.31
N LYS A 645 -29.79 -4.32 -13.32
CA LYS A 645 -29.48 -4.74 -14.70
C LYS A 645 -28.11 -5.41 -14.83
N PHE A 646 -27.16 -5.09 -13.95
CA PHE A 646 -25.91 -5.83 -13.82
C PHE A 646 -26.17 -7.24 -13.27
N VAL A 647 -26.98 -7.40 -12.22
CA VAL A 647 -27.31 -8.70 -11.62
C VAL A 647 -28.17 -9.59 -12.52
N GLU A 648 -29.01 -9.01 -13.38
CA GLU A 648 -29.68 -9.73 -14.49
C GLU A 648 -28.67 -10.37 -15.45
N LYS A 649 -27.62 -9.63 -15.84
CA LYS A 649 -26.57 -10.06 -16.76
C LYS A 649 -25.50 -10.95 -16.11
N TYR A 650 -25.27 -10.78 -14.81
CA TYR A 650 -24.30 -11.53 -14.01
C TYR A 650 -24.97 -12.09 -12.75
N PRO A 651 -25.71 -13.23 -12.85
CA PRO A 651 -26.46 -13.81 -11.74
C PRO A 651 -25.67 -14.08 -10.44
N PRO A 652 -24.35 -14.40 -10.44
CA PRO A 652 -23.57 -14.50 -9.20
C PRO A 652 -23.46 -13.17 -8.44
N GLY A 653 -23.75 -12.03 -9.08
CA GLY A 653 -23.80 -10.71 -8.45
C GLY A 653 -24.99 -10.50 -7.49
N LYS A 654 -25.89 -11.48 -7.32
CA LYS A 654 -26.97 -11.41 -6.31
C LYS A 654 -26.44 -11.18 -4.88
N THR A 655 -25.19 -11.55 -4.60
CA THR A 655 -24.50 -11.24 -3.33
C THR A 655 -24.37 -9.74 -3.05
N TYR A 656 -24.46 -8.85 -4.05
CA TYR A 656 -24.53 -7.41 -3.80
C TYR A 656 -25.87 -6.96 -3.19
N TYR A 657 -26.92 -7.80 -3.22
CA TYR A 657 -28.21 -7.57 -2.56
C TYR A 657 -28.41 -8.37 -1.27
N THR A 658 -27.73 -9.50 -1.09
CA THR A 658 -27.93 -10.45 0.04
C THR A 658 -26.70 -10.55 0.93
N LEU A 659 -26.87 -10.47 2.25
CA LEU A 659 -25.83 -10.72 3.26
C LEU A 659 -25.46 -12.21 3.33
N SER A 660 -24.67 -12.70 2.37
CA SER A 660 -24.30 -14.12 2.21
C SER A 660 -23.16 -14.57 3.13
N ASP A 661 -23.31 -15.75 3.74
CA ASP A 661 -22.50 -16.29 4.85
C ASP A 661 -21.02 -16.67 4.52
N GLU A 662 -20.61 -16.68 3.25
CA GLU A 662 -19.49 -17.55 2.81
C GLU A 662 -18.05 -17.02 3.02
N VAL A 663 -17.83 -15.73 3.34
CA VAL A 663 -16.49 -15.10 3.19
C VAL A 663 -15.78 -14.75 4.51
N VAL A 664 -16.47 -14.22 5.53
CA VAL A 664 -15.82 -13.77 6.79
C VAL A 664 -16.70 -14.08 8.01
N LYS A 665 -16.38 -15.12 8.80
CA LYS A 665 -17.05 -15.37 10.08
C LYS A 665 -16.32 -14.70 11.25
N PHE A 666 -17.00 -13.81 11.99
CA PHE A 666 -16.48 -13.28 13.25
C PHE A 666 -16.77 -14.27 14.38
N THR A 667 -15.74 -14.59 15.19
CA THR A 667 -15.82 -15.48 16.34
C THR A 667 -15.48 -14.73 17.62
N PHE A 668 -16.49 -14.41 18.44
CA PHE A 668 -16.28 -13.64 19.65
C PHE A 668 -16.01 -14.51 20.89
N PRO A 669 -15.07 -14.11 21.77
CA PRO A 669 -14.79 -14.85 23.00
C PRO A 669 -15.99 -14.80 23.95
N PRO A 670 -16.29 -15.89 24.68
CA PRO A 670 -17.43 -15.94 25.57
C PRO A 670 -17.31 -14.91 26.71
N PRO A 671 -18.43 -14.28 27.12
CA PRO A 671 -18.45 -13.27 28.17
C PRO A 671 -18.04 -13.88 29.53
N GLY A 672 -17.33 -13.10 30.35
CA GLY A 672 -16.97 -13.55 31.70
C GLY A 672 -18.19 -13.73 32.62
N SER A 673 -18.15 -14.73 33.49
CA SER A 673 -19.26 -15.05 34.40
C SER A 673 -19.54 -13.95 35.43
N LEU A 674 -20.76 -13.41 35.47
CA LEU A 674 -21.15 -12.39 36.46
C LEU A 674 -21.56 -13.03 37.79
N MET A 675 -20.75 -12.82 38.83
CA MET A 675 -21.03 -13.31 40.17
C MET A 675 -22.41 -12.84 40.67
N GLY A 676 -23.28 -13.81 41.01
CA GLY A 676 -24.63 -13.55 41.52
C GLY A 676 -25.72 -13.34 40.47
N VAL A 677 -25.39 -13.39 39.16
CA VAL A 677 -26.37 -13.35 38.07
C VAL A 677 -26.65 -14.78 37.59
N ARG A 678 -27.77 -15.38 38.02
CA ARG A 678 -28.19 -16.74 37.64
C ARG A 678 -29.11 -16.81 36.41
N SER A 679 -29.81 -15.71 36.08
CA SER A 679 -30.63 -15.61 34.87
C SER A 679 -30.05 -14.54 33.96
N ARG A 680 -30.04 -14.80 32.65
CA ARG A 680 -29.60 -13.84 31.63
C ARG A 680 -30.55 -12.63 31.51
N THR A 681 -31.82 -12.80 31.89
CA THR A 681 -32.86 -11.75 31.86
C THR A 681 -32.79 -10.77 33.04
N ARG A 682 -31.92 -10.99 34.04
CA ARG A 682 -31.75 -10.03 35.14
C ARG A 682 -31.04 -8.78 34.61
N ALA A 683 -31.53 -7.60 34.98
CA ALA A 683 -30.82 -6.34 34.71
C ALA A 683 -29.42 -6.34 35.36
N ILE A 684 -28.40 -6.01 34.57
CA ILE A 684 -26.98 -5.93 34.96
C ILE A 684 -26.44 -4.49 34.89
N LEU A 685 -27.13 -3.64 34.13
CA LEU A 685 -26.93 -2.20 34.02
C LEU A 685 -28.32 -1.56 33.93
N LYS A 686 -28.55 -0.45 34.63
CA LYS A 686 -29.85 0.23 34.68
C LYS A 686 -29.65 1.73 34.84
N MET A 687 -30.49 2.53 34.20
CA MET A 687 -30.55 3.97 34.34
C MET A 687 -31.96 4.34 34.81
N THR A 688 -32.08 5.23 35.80
CA THR A 688 -33.38 5.75 36.25
C THR A 688 -33.37 7.26 36.36
N ASP A 689 -34.30 7.86 35.63
CA ASP A 689 -34.77 9.24 35.70
C ASP A 689 -33.64 10.25 35.44
N CYS A 690 -32.77 9.90 34.48
CA CYS A 690 -31.55 10.63 34.19
C CYS A 690 -31.75 11.81 33.25
N THR A 691 -31.21 12.96 33.65
CA THR A 691 -31.13 14.19 32.86
C THR A 691 -29.67 14.58 32.74
N PHE A 692 -29.25 15.12 31.59
CA PHE A 692 -27.88 15.56 31.36
C PHE A 692 -27.78 16.74 30.39
N THR A 693 -26.90 17.67 30.71
CA THR A 693 -26.67 18.94 30.01
C THR A 693 -25.17 19.17 29.84
N TYR A 694 -24.68 19.27 28.61
CA TYR A 694 -23.27 19.64 28.38
C TYR A 694 -23.00 21.08 28.87
N PRO A 695 -21.81 21.35 29.44
CA PRO A 695 -21.43 22.70 29.87
C PRO A 695 -21.59 23.74 28.74
N GLY A 696 -22.28 24.83 29.03
CA GLY A 696 -22.59 25.90 28.06
C GLY A 696 -23.79 25.64 27.15
N ALA A 697 -24.42 24.46 27.19
CA ALA A 697 -25.62 24.19 26.40
C ALA A 697 -26.88 24.83 27.01
N SER A 698 -27.71 25.47 26.19
CA SER A 698 -28.94 26.14 26.63
C SER A 698 -30.14 25.19 26.88
N LYS A 699 -29.99 23.90 26.60
CA LYS A 699 -31.00 22.85 26.77
C LYS A 699 -30.32 21.52 27.13
N PRO A 700 -30.94 20.65 27.95
CA PRO A 700 -30.43 19.31 28.22
C PRO A 700 -30.46 18.44 26.95
N GLN A 701 -29.45 17.60 26.77
CA GLN A 701 -29.37 16.64 25.65
C GLN A 701 -30.14 15.35 25.94
N LEU A 702 -30.36 15.03 27.22
CA LEU A 702 -31.27 13.98 27.66
C LEU A 702 -32.09 14.46 28.85
N TYR A 703 -33.37 14.10 28.88
CA TYR A 703 -34.32 14.50 29.91
C TYR A 703 -35.15 13.32 30.39
N ASN A 704 -35.06 13.02 31.69
CA ASN A 704 -35.80 11.97 32.39
C ASN A 704 -35.76 10.58 31.69
N ALA A 705 -34.56 10.16 31.26
CA ALA A 705 -34.35 8.89 30.57
C ALA A 705 -34.23 7.72 31.57
N THR A 706 -34.98 6.64 31.32
CA THR A 706 -34.99 5.41 32.11
C THR A 706 -34.90 4.18 31.21
N CYS A 707 -33.96 3.27 31.49
CA CYS A 707 -33.77 2.03 30.72
C CYS A 707 -33.03 0.95 31.53
N ALA A 708 -33.01 -0.29 31.03
CA ALA A 708 -32.29 -1.39 31.64
C ALA A 708 -31.71 -2.35 30.58
N VAL A 709 -30.56 -2.95 30.88
CA VAL A 709 -29.86 -3.91 30.02
C VAL A 709 -29.67 -5.22 30.79
N SER A 710 -29.89 -6.35 30.10
CA SER A 710 -29.71 -7.72 30.60
C SER A 710 -28.70 -8.50 29.73
N LEU A 711 -28.16 -9.64 30.18
CA LEU A 711 -27.30 -10.52 29.36
C LEU A 711 -28.02 -11.17 28.16
N SER A 712 -29.33 -10.95 28.03
CA SER A 712 -30.16 -11.34 26.89
C SER A 712 -30.57 -10.16 26.01
N SER A 713 -30.27 -8.92 26.39
CA SER A 713 -30.72 -7.75 25.65
C SER A 713 -30.03 -7.62 24.28
N ARG A 714 -30.82 -7.13 23.33
CA ARG A 714 -30.49 -6.98 21.91
C ARG A 714 -31.18 -5.71 21.41
N VAL A 715 -30.48 -4.59 21.49
CA VAL A 715 -31.06 -3.24 21.45
C VAL A 715 -30.55 -2.43 20.27
N GLY A 716 -31.45 -1.92 19.44
CA GLY A 716 -31.17 -0.90 18.42
C GLY A 716 -31.59 0.48 18.92
N ILE A 717 -30.66 1.42 18.98
CA ILE A 717 -30.88 2.82 19.36
C ILE A 717 -31.00 3.65 18.08
N VAL A 718 -32.20 4.16 17.81
CA VAL A 718 -32.55 4.87 16.57
C VAL A 718 -33.08 6.27 16.87
N GLY A 719 -32.92 7.19 15.91
CA GLY A 719 -33.31 8.58 16.05
C GLY A 719 -32.46 9.51 15.18
N PRO A 720 -32.91 10.76 14.95
CA PRO A 720 -32.21 11.70 14.08
C PRO A 720 -30.85 12.13 14.66
N ASN A 721 -29.99 12.63 13.78
CA ASN A 721 -28.66 13.10 14.15
C ASN A 721 -28.75 14.26 15.16
N GLY A 722 -27.98 14.18 16.24
CA GLY A 722 -28.01 15.14 17.36
C GLY A 722 -29.09 14.91 18.43
N ALA A 723 -29.99 13.92 18.28
CA ALA A 723 -31.11 13.73 19.21
C ALA A 723 -30.76 13.28 20.64
N GLY A 724 -29.50 12.92 20.91
CA GLY A 724 -29.01 12.41 22.20
C GLY A 724 -28.48 10.96 22.19
N LYS A 725 -28.46 10.28 21.04
CA LYS A 725 -28.08 8.85 20.89
C LYS A 725 -26.77 8.48 21.61
N SER A 726 -25.64 9.08 21.23
CA SER A 726 -24.33 8.76 21.85
C SER A 726 -24.21 9.30 23.28
N THR A 727 -24.95 10.36 23.65
CA THR A 727 -25.03 10.85 25.03
C THR A 727 -25.68 9.82 25.96
N LEU A 728 -26.70 9.08 25.47
CA LEU A 728 -27.35 8.00 26.20
C LEU A 728 -26.37 6.88 26.52
N ILE A 729 -25.50 6.55 25.57
CA ILE A 729 -24.42 5.59 25.77
C ILE A 729 -23.38 6.12 26.76
N LYS A 730 -22.93 7.38 26.65
CA LYS A 730 -21.93 7.96 27.57
C LYS A 730 -22.38 7.96 29.04
N LEU A 731 -23.67 8.16 29.30
CA LEU A 731 -24.27 7.98 30.64
C LEU A 731 -24.27 6.49 31.06
N LEU A 732 -24.68 5.59 30.17
CA LEU A 732 -24.71 4.14 30.45
C LEU A 732 -23.33 3.51 30.64
N THR A 733 -22.27 4.03 29.99
CA THR A 733 -20.89 3.53 30.11
C THR A 733 -20.11 4.15 31.26
N GLY A 734 -20.59 5.27 31.83
CA GLY A 734 -19.90 6.03 32.88
C GLY A 734 -18.80 6.97 32.35
N GLU A 735 -18.92 7.45 31.11
CA GLU A 735 -18.07 8.49 30.54
C GLU A 735 -18.53 9.90 30.90
N THR A 736 -19.83 10.08 31.09
CA THR A 736 -20.42 11.30 31.65
C THR A 736 -21.29 10.93 32.85
N LEU A 737 -21.27 11.77 33.89
CA LEU A 737 -22.20 11.67 35.01
C LEU A 737 -23.50 12.44 34.67
N PRO A 738 -24.68 11.96 35.07
CA PRO A 738 -25.93 12.70 34.87
C PRO A 738 -26.11 13.83 35.90
N ASP A 739 -26.79 14.90 35.50
CA ASP A 739 -27.13 16.05 36.37
C ASP A 739 -28.17 15.65 37.44
N SER A 740 -29.06 14.73 37.08
CA SER A 740 -30.10 14.16 37.95
C SER A 740 -30.30 12.67 37.69
N GLY A 741 -30.93 11.95 38.62
CA GLY A 741 -31.19 10.52 38.50
C GLY A 741 -29.99 9.66 38.92
N ARG A 742 -29.92 8.42 38.44
CA ARG A 742 -28.80 7.49 38.74
C ARG A 742 -28.59 6.41 37.69
N VAL A 743 -27.36 5.94 37.60
CA VAL A 743 -26.95 4.75 36.83
C VAL A 743 -26.47 3.67 37.81
N GLU A 744 -27.06 2.47 37.73
CA GLU A 744 -26.76 1.31 38.57
C GLU A 744 -26.04 0.24 37.73
N LYS A 745 -24.75 -0.01 38.00
CA LYS A 745 -23.87 -0.97 37.28
C LYS A 745 -23.53 -2.18 38.18
N HIS A 746 -23.47 -3.39 37.60
CA HIS A 746 -23.02 -4.58 38.36
C HIS A 746 -21.49 -4.55 38.61
N PRO A 747 -20.99 -4.89 39.82
CA PRO A 747 -19.57 -4.75 40.20
C PRO A 747 -18.50 -5.55 39.43
N ASN A 748 -18.88 -6.51 38.60
CA ASN A 748 -17.94 -7.23 37.71
C ASN A 748 -18.29 -7.01 36.22
N LEU A 749 -19.08 -5.97 35.90
CA LEU A 749 -19.53 -5.69 34.54
C LEU A 749 -18.48 -4.95 33.72
N ARG A 750 -17.87 -5.67 32.77
CA ARG A 750 -17.09 -5.08 31.68
C ARG A 750 -18.00 -4.74 30.51
N ILE A 751 -17.97 -3.47 30.12
CA ILE A 751 -18.62 -2.96 28.92
C ILE A 751 -17.51 -2.70 27.90
N ALA A 752 -17.59 -3.35 26.74
CA ALA A 752 -16.84 -2.96 25.55
C ALA A 752 -17.67 -1.91 24.80
N TYR A 753 -17.10 -0.73 24.61
CA TYR A 753 -17.73 0.36 23.86
C TYR A 753 -16.81 0.77 22.71
N VAL A 754 -17.34 0.71 21.50
CA VAL A 754 -16.70 1.19 20.27
C VAL A 754 -17.43 2.46 19.86
N ALA A 755 -16.82 3.60 20.14
CA ALA A 755 -17.34 4.92 19.78
C ALA A 755 -17.14 5.21 18.29
N GLN A 756 -17.97 6.09 17.71
CA GLN A 756 -17.84 6.53 16.32
C GLN A 756 -16.46 7.16 16.02
N HIS A 757 -15.80 7.76 17.02
CA HIS A 757 -14.45 8.35 16.93
C HIS A 757 -13.34 7.44 17.52
N ALA A 758 -13.53 6.12 17.56
CA ALA A 758 -12.54 5.21 18.16
C ALA A 758 -11.15 5.26 17.50
N PHE A 759 -11.04 5.75 16.26
CA PHE A 759 -9.76 5.94 15.57
C PHE A 759 -8.82 6.90 16.30
N HIS A 760 -9.31 7.87 17.08
CA HIS A 760 -8.47 8.82 17.82
C HIS A 760 -7.50 8.14 18.82
N HIS A 761 -7.85 6.95 19.33
CA HIS A 761 -6.94 6.14 20.17
C HIS A 761 -5.95 5.28 19.37
N ILE A 762 -6.23 5.04 18.08
CA ILE A 762 -5.34 4.36 17.12
C ILE A 762 -4.38 5.34 16.44
N GLU A 763 -4.83 6.58 16.18
CA GLU A 763 -4.08 7.68 15.57
C GLU A 763 -2.84 8.08 16.37
N GLN A 764 -2.93 7.96 17.70
CA GLN A 764 -1.78 8.17 18.61
C GLN A 764 -0.72 7.05 18.52
N HIS A 765 -1.01 5.95 17.80
CA HIS A 765 -0.20 4.72 17.76
C HIS A 765 -0.04 4.14 16.33
N LEU A 766 -0.11 4.98 15.30
CA LEU A 766 -0.03 4.57 13.88
C LEU A 766 1.29 3.89 13.50
N GLU A 767 2.34 4.02 14.31
CA GLU A 767 3.66 3.40 14.15
C GLU A 767 3.74 1.96 14.70
N LYS A 768 2.74 1.49 15.43
CA LYS A 768 2.64 0.11 15.94
C LYS A 768 1.87 -0.77 14.97
N SER A 769 2.10 -2.08 14.96
CA SER A 769 1.17 -3.04 14.33
C SER A 769 -0.04 -3.34 15.22
N ALA A 770 -1.09 -3.94 14.66
CA ALA A 770 -2.33 -4.25 15.40
C ALA A 770 -2.08 -5.19 16.59
N VAL A 771 -1.19 -6.19 16.43
CA VAL A 771 -0.74 -7.06 17.52
C VAL A 771 -0.04 -6.26 18.61
N GLN A 772 0.88 -5.36 18.25
CA GLN A 772 1.61 -4.52 19.20
C GLN A 772 0.69 -3.54 19.94
N TYR A 773 -0.34 -2.99 19.29
CA TYR A 773 -1.34 -2.13 19.93
C TYR A 773 -2.15 -2.88 21.01
N ILE A 774 -2.65 -4.09 20.72
CA ILE A 774 -3.36 -4.90 21.73
C ILE A 774 -2.42 -5.30 22.87
N MET A 775 -1.17 -5.67 22.57
CA MET A 775 -0.16 -5.98 23.59
C MET A 775 0.16 -4.78 24.49
N TRP A 776 0.26 -3.57 23.93
CA TRP A 776 0.45 -2.32 24.68
C TRP A 776 -0.76 -2.00 25.56
N ARG A 777 -1.98 -2.09 25.01
CA ARG A 777 -3.24 -1.74 25.68
C ARG A 777 -3.50 -2.57 26.95
N TYR A 778 -3.06 -3.83 26.96
CA TYR A 778 -3.28 -4.79 28.04
C TYR A 778 -1.99 -5.24 28.75
N GLN A 779 -0.87 -4.53 28.56
CA GLN A 779 0.47 -4.93 29.06
C GLN A 779 0.53 -5.16 30.58
N GLU A 780 -0.32 -4.47 31.35
CA GLU A 780 -0.40 -4.54 32.82
C GLU A 780 -1.53 -5.45 33.32
N GLY A 781 -2.15 -6.24 32.43
CA GLY A 781 -3.29 -7.11 32.76
C GLY A 781 -4.61 -6.36 32.99
N VAL A 782 -4.65 -5.06 32.71
CA VAL A 782 -5.80 -4.16 32.79
C VAL A 782 -5.89 -3.31 31.51
N ASP A 783 -7.09 -2.82 31.19
CA ASP A 783 -7.33 -1.99 30.01
C ASP A 783 -6.86 -0.54 30.21
N LYS A 784 -5.75 -0.16 29.59
CA LYS A 784 -5.19 1.21 29.69
C LYS A 784 -6.14 2.28 29.14
N GLU A 785 -6.95 1.97 28.15
CA GLU A 785 -7.91 2.91 27.57
C GLU A 785 -9.06 3.22 28.55
N GLN A 786 -9.47 2.23 29.35
CA GLN A 786 -10.44 2.45 30.45
C GLN A 786 -9.81 3.16 31.65
N ALA A 787 -8.49 3.02 31.84
CA ALA A 787 -7.78 3.71 32.92
C ALA A 787 -7.60 5.21 32.67
N MET A 788 -7.46 5.66 31.41
CA MET A 788 -7.27 7.08 31.06
C MET A 788 -8.58 7.87 30.85
N LYS A 789 -9.74 7.35 31.25
CA LYS A 789 -11.02 8.07 31.13
C LYS A 789 -11.10 9.25 32.11
N ALA A 790 -11.56 10.41 31.62
CA ALA A 790 -11.64 11.65 32.39
C ALA A 790 -12.43 11.54 33.70
N THR A 791 -13.42 10.64 33.79
CA THR A 791 -14.16 10.36 35.03
C THR A 791 -13.30 9.80 36.17
N ARG A 792 -12.06 9.36 35.92
CA ARG A 792 -11.08 8.93 36.95
C ARG A 792 -10.12 10.03 37.43
N ALA A 793 -10.21 11.25 36.89
CA ALA A 793 -9.51 12.38 37.49
C ALA A 793 -10.13 12.69 38.87
N LEU A 794 -9.28 12.96 39.86
CA LEU A 794 -9.72 13.43 41.17
C LEU A 794 -10.30 14.84 41.04
N THR A 795 -11.56 15.01 41.42
CA THR A 795 -12.19 16.33 41.50
C THR A 795 -11.88 17.01 42.85
N PRO A 796 -11.96 18.35 42.96
CA PRO A 796 -11.78 19.04 44.24
C PRO A 796 -12.76 18.58 45.33
N GLU A 797 -13.94 18.12 44.92
CA GLU A 797 -14.98 17.56 45.80
C GLU A 797 -14.56 16.18 46.34
N GLU A 798 -13.85 15.37 45.57
CA GLU A 798 -13.33 14.07 46.00
C GLU A 798 -12.10 14.21 46.90
N GLU A 799 -11.25 15.22 46.68
CA GLU A 799 -10.22 15.59 47.64
C GLU A 799 -10.81 16.05 48.98
N ALA A 800 -12.02 16.60 49.00
CA ALA A 800 -12.75 16.86 50.24
C ALA A 800 -13.37 15.57 50.81
N GLN A 801 -13.92 14.70 49.97
CA GLN A 801 -14.54 13.43 50.41
C GLN A 801 -13.54 12.46 51.06
N LEU A 802 -12.29 12.40 50.57
CA LEU A 802 -11.21 11.61 51.21
C LEU A 802 -10.89 12.08 52.64
N LYS A 803 -11.21 13.34 52.98
CA LYS A 803 -11.04 13.93 54.31
C LYS A 803 -12.25 13.69 55.24
N VAL A 804 -13.26 12.92 54.82
CA VAL A 804 -14.42 12.53 55.66
C VAL A 804 -14.03 11.36 56.58
N PRO A 805 -14.11 11.51 57.91
CA PRO A 805 -13.70 10.46 58.84
C PRO A 805 -14.73 9.33 58.92
N ILE A 806 -14.27 8.08 58.74
CA ILE A 806 -15.07 6.89 59.05
C ILE A 806 -14.92 6.59 60.55
N VAL A 807 -16.03 6.70 61.30
CA VAL A 807 -16.09 6.29 62.70
C VAL A 807 -16.20 4.77 62.79
N ALA A 808 -15.23 4.13 63.44
CA ALA A 808 -15.23 2.71 63.74
C ALA A 808 -16.22 2.37 64.87
N LYS A 809 -16.62 1.10 64.97
CA LYS A 809 -17.48 0.62 66.08
C LYS A 809 -16.85 0.76 67.48
N THR A 810 -15.55 1.04 67.55
CA THR A 810 -14.77 1.32 68.76
C THR A 810 -14.73 2.81 69.14
N GLY A 811 -15.32 3.70 68.33
CA GLY A 811 -15.29 5.15 68.52
C GLY A 811 -14.11 5.86 67.86
N GLU A 812 -13.10 5.13 67.37
CA GLU A 812 -11.97 5.71 66.61
C GLU A 812 -12.42 6.32 65.28
N THR A 813 -11.97 7.53 64.96
CA THR A 813 -12.05 8.11 63.62
C THR A 813 -10.85 7.70 62.77
N ARG A 814 -11.07 7.34 61.50
CA ARG A 814 -10.00 7.00 60.55
C ARG A 814 -10.32 7.55 59.14
N PHE A 815 -9.29 7.95 58.40
CA PHE A 815 -9.42 8.52 57.05
C PHE A 815 -8.99 7.51 55.97
N VAL A 816 -9.72 7.46 54.86
CA VAL A 816 -9.49 6.53 53.76
C VAL A 816 -8.30 7.02 52.92
N GLU A 817 -7.28 6.18 52.74
CA GLU A 817 -6.16 6.46 51.84
C GLU A 817 -6.36 5.74 50.49
N SER A 818 -6.76 4.46 50.52
CA SER A 818 -7.10 3.69 49.32
C SER A 818 -7.89 2.42 49.64
N ILE A 819 -8.44 1.77 48.61
CA ILE A 819 -8.96 0.40 48.67
C ILE A 819 -7.86 -0.54 48.16
N VAL A 820 -7.57 -1.60 48.93
CA VAL A 820 -6.50 -2.58 48.62
C VAL A 820 -7.05 -3.88 48.04
N GLY A 821 -8.26 -4.27 48.45
CA GLY A 821 -8.83 -5.58 48.16
C GLY A 821 -10.35 -5.61 48.29
N ARG A 822 -10.97 -6.64 47.71
CA ARG A 822 -12.42 -6.84 47.72
C ARG A 822 -12.76 -8.29 48.03
N GLN A 823 -13.53 -8.51 49.08
CA GLN A 823 -14.05 -9.82 49.50
C GLN A 823 -15.58 -9.88 49.38
N LYS A 824 -16.13 -11.09 49.31
CA LYS A 824 -17.56 -11.32 49.09
C LYS A 824 -18.34 -11.44 50.40
N LEU A 825 -19.29 -10.54 50.65
CA LEU A 825 -20.19 -10.56 51.80
C LEU A 825 -21.61 -10.97 51.40
N LYS A 826 -21.93 -12.26 51.50
CA LYS A 826 -23.24 -12.85 51.14
C LYS A 826 -23.66 -12.58 49.68
N LYS A 827 -24.44 -11.51 49.44
CA LYS A 827 -24.92 -11.01 48.13
C LYS A 827 -24.24 -9.69 47.69
N SER A 828 -23.41 -9.11 48.56
CA SER A 828 -22.73 -7.82 48.43
C SER A 828 -21.21 -8.02 48.58
N TYR A 829 -20.46 -6.93 48.72
CA TYR A 829 -19.00 -6.94 48.87
C TYR A 829 -18.54 -6.19 50.13
N THR A 830 -17.36 -6.54 50.62
CA THR A 830 -16.60 -5.83 51.66
C THR A 830 -15.24 -5.47 51.12
N TYR A 831 -14.84 -4.22 51.28
CA TYR A 831 -13.60 -3.66 50.73
C TYR A 831 -12.58 -3.52 51.85
N GLU A 832 -11.35 -3.90 51.57
CA GLU A 832 -10.21 -3.72 52.47
C GLU A 832 -9.73 -2.27 52.36
N ILE A 833 -9.96 -1.50 53.42
CA ILE A 833 -9.56 -0.10 53.48
C ILE A 833 -8.14 0.00 54.04
N LYS A 834 -7.26 0.62 53.26
CA LYS A 834 -5.99 1.15 53.74
C LYS A 834 -6.26 2.52 54.36
N TRP A 835 -5.94 2.62 55.64
CA TRP A 835 -6.15 3.82 56.45
C TRP A 835 -4.94 4.75 56.41
N GLN A 836 -5.20 6.05 56.28
CA GLN A 836 -4.18 7.08 56.14
C GLN A 836 -3.19 7.07 57.31
N GLY A 837 -1.90 7.02 57.00
CA GLY A 837 -0.81 7.02 57.99
C GLY A 837 -0.67 5.75 58.85
N LEU A 838 -1.57 4.77 58.71
CA LEU A 838 -1.49 3.50 59.43
C LEU A 838 -0.81 2.41 58.60
N HIS A 839 -0.01 1.57 59.25
CA HIS A 839 0.63 0.42 58.61
C HIS A 839 -0.40 -0.59 58.09
N HIS A 840 -0.11 -1.30 56.99
CA HIS A 840 -1.06 -2.22 56.31
C HIS A 840 -1.64 -3.33 57.22
N LYS A 841 -1.00 -3.62 58.35
CA LYS A 841 -1.49 -4.55 59.38
C LYS A 841 -2.75 -4.06 60.13
N TYR A 842 -3.14 -2.80 59.94
CA TYR A 842 -4.33 -2.18 60.54
C TYR A 842 -5.46 -1.96 59.53
N ASN A 843 -5.32 -2.44 58.29
CA ASN A 843 -6.38 -2.44 57.28
C ASN A 843 -7.63 -3.15 57.83
N THR A 844 -8.83 -2.69 57.47
CA THR A 844 -10.08 -3.32 57.91
C THR A 844 -11.11 -3.41 56.79
N PHE A 845 -12.00 -4.40 56.89
CA PHE A 845 -13.03 -4.66 55.90
C PHE A 845 -14.31 -3.86 56.18
N VAL A 846 -14.69 -2.99 55.24
CA VAL A 846 -15.90 -2.17 55.32
C VAL A 846 -16.93 -2.62 54.26
N PRO A 847 -18.21 -2.86 54.60
CA PRO A 847 -19.24 -3.25 53.63
C PRO A 847 -19.50 -2.17 52.56
N ARG A 848 -19.83 -2.60 51.33
CA ARG A 848 -20.19 -1.71 50.21
C ARG A 848 -21.21 -0.65 50.62
N GLU A 849 -22.32 -1.10 51.20
CA GLU A 849 -23.44 -0.25 51.62
C GLU A 849 -22.96 0.90 52.52
N ARG A 850 -22.06 0.62 53.47
CA ARG A 850 -21.54 1.65 54.39
C ARG A 850 -20.58 2.65 53.71
N LEU A 851 -19.83 2.22 52.71
CA LEU A 851 -19.00 3.13 51.91
C LEU A 851 -19.86 4.02 51.00
N THR A 852 -20.92 3.47 50.43
CA THR A 852 -21.92 4.20 49.62
C THR A 852 -22.69 5.23 50.46
N GLU A 853 -23.15 4.86 51.67
CA GLU A 853 -23.76 5.79 52.65
C GLU A 853 -22.83 6.97 53.01
N LEU A 854 -21.52 6.71 53.08
CA LEU A 854 -20.49 7.69 53.43
C LEU A 854 -19.89 8.40 52.19
N GLY A 855 -20.57 8.35 51.04
CA GLY A 855 -20.19 9.09 49.83
C GLY A 855 -19.02 8.50 49.02
N PHE A 856 -18.35 7.45 49.49
CA PHE A 856 -17.21 6.81 48.81
C PHE A 856 -17.61 5.94 47.59
N SER A 857 -18.75 6.23 46.97
CA SER A 857 -19.34 5.48 45.85
C SER A 857 -18.42 5.45 44.62
N LYS A 858 -17.74 6.56 44.30
CA LYS A 858 -16.79 6.64 43.17
C LYS A 858 -15.58 5.73 43.40
N LEU A 859 -14.91 5.87 44.55
CA LEU A 859 -13.75 5.06 44.95
C LEU A 859 -14.05 3.54 44.90
N VAL A 860 -15.25 3.15 45.36
CA VAL A 860 -15.74 1.76 45.28
C VAL A 860 -15.93 1.31 43.83
N GLN A 861 -16.49 2.15 42.97
CA GLN A 861 -16.74 1.85 41.55
C GLN A 861 -15.43 1.76 40.74
N GLU A 862 -14.45 2.61 41.04
CA GLU A 862 -13.11 2.56 40.42
C GLU A 862 -12.36 1.27 40.77
N PHE A 863 -12.41 0.85 42.04
CA PHE A 863 -11.81 -0.42 42.48
C PHE A 863 -12.55 -1.64 41.90
N ASP A 864 -13.89 -1.59 41.83
CA ASP A 864 -14.69 -2.62 41.17
C ASP A 864 -14.30 -2.75 39.68
N ASP A 865 -14.13 -1.63 38.97
CA ASP A 865 -13.77 -1.62 37.55
C ASP A 865 -12.32 -2.06 37.31
N PHE A 866 -11.39 -1.74 38.22
CA PHE A 866 -10.03 -2.28 38.19
C PHE A 866 -10.03 -3.81 38.35
N GLU A 867 -10.71 -4.35 39.37
CA GLU A 867 -10.84 -5.80 39.58
C GLU A 867 -11.58 -6.48 38.41
N ALA A 868 -12.65 -5.87 37.89
CA ALA A 868 -13.38 -6.38 36.74
C ALA A 868 -12.50 -6.43 35.49
N SER A 869 -11.68 -5.40 35.23
CA SER A 869 -10.73 -5.37 34.11
C SER A 869 -9.66 -6.46 34.28
N ARG A 870 -9.09 -6.60 35.48
CA ARG A 870 -8.06 -7.59 35.81
C ARG A 870 -8.55 -9.04 35.71
N GLU A 871 -9.77 -9.34 36.18
CA GLU A 871 -10.43 -10.64 36.00
C GLU A 871 -10.68 -10.96 34.51
N GLY A 872 -10.90 -9.94 33.69
CA GLY A 872 -11.08 -10.06 32.24
C GLY A 872 -9.76 -10.31 31.50
N ALA A 873 -8.92 -9.28 31.39
CA ALA A 873 -7.71 -9.29 30.56
C ALA A 873 -6.61 -10.19 31.16
N GLY A 874 -6.39 -10.16 32.47
CA GLY A 874 -5.44 -11.04 33.17
C GLY A 874 -5.79 -12.54 33.12
N SER A 875 -6.94 -12.92 32.56
CA SER A 875 -7.31 -14.31 32.26
C SER A 875 -6.88 -14.81 30.87
N ARG A 876 -6.07 -14.02 30.14
CA ARG A 876 -5.52 -14.37 28.82
C ARG A 876 -4.00 -14.25 28.84
N ASP A 877 -3.34 -15.21 28.21
CA ASP A 877 -1.92 -15.08 27.87
C ASP A 877 -1.74 -14.02 26.76
N MET A 878 -0.69 -13.21 26.88
CA MET A 878 -0.39 -12.06 26.02
C MET A 878 0.65 -12.41 24.93
N SER A 879 0.76 -13.69 24.54
CA SER A 879 1.67 -14.11 23.47
C SER A 879 1.21 -13.63 22.09
N VAL A 880 2.18 -13.22 21.26
CA VAL A 880 1.99 -12.74 19.87
C VAL A 880 1.07 -13.65 19.07
N LYS A 881 1.22 -14.97 19.21
CA LYS A 881 0.40 -15.98 18.52
C LYS A 881 -1.09 -15.88 18.89
N LEU A 882 -1.42 -15.72 20.17
CA LEU A 882 -2.83 -15.63 20.61
C LEU A 882 -3.46 -14.28 20.26
N VAL A 883 -2.67 -13.21 20.20
CA VAL A 883 -3.14 -11.89 19.74
C VAL A 883 -3.37 -11.89 18.22
N ARG A 884 -2.45 -12.47 17.42
CA ARG A 884 -2.61 -12.67 15.98
C ARG A 884 -3.83 -13.54 15.67
N GLN A 885 -4.01 -14.66 16.38
CA GLN A 885 -5.20 -15.49 16.23
C GLN A 885 -6.50 -14.74 16.57
N HIS A 886 -6.54 -14.00 17.69
CA HIS A 886 -7.73 -13.24 18.08
C HIS A 886 -8.06 -12.08 17.10
N LEU A 887 -7.09 -11.60 16.31
CA LEU A 887 -7.32 -10.66 15.21
C LEU A 887 -7.87 -11.38 13.95
N GLN A 888 -7.38 -12.59 13.67
CA GLN A 888 -7.94 -13.47 12.62
C GLN A 888 -9.38 -13.91 12.93
N ASP A 889 -9.70 -14.18 14.20
CA ASP A 889 -11.05 -14.50 14.69
C ASP A 889 -12.04 -13.31 14.47
N VAL A 890 -11.54 -12.09 14.23
CA VAL A 890 -12.33 -10.86 13.92
C VAL A 890 -12.19 -10.47 12.43
N GLY A 891 -11.69 -11.39 11.59
CA GLY A 891 -11.63 -11.22 10.15
C GLY A 891 -10.59 -10.20 9.67
N LEU A 892 -9.53 -9.95 10.44
CA LEU A 892 -8.31 -9.26 9.98
C LEU A 892 -7.25 -10.30 9.63
N ASP A 893 -6.61 -10.16 8.47
CA ASP A 893 -5.52 -11.07 8.09
C ASP A 893 -4.36 -11.05 9.11
N GLY A 894 -3.77 -12.22 9.35
CA GLY A 894 -2.76 -12.41 10.40
C GLY A 894 -1.42 -11.73 10.09
N ASP A 895 -1.03 -11.66 8.81
CA ASP A 895 0.21 -11.05 8.38
C ASP A 895 0.09 -9.52 8.35
N ILE A 896 -1.07 -9.01 7.91
CA ILE A 896 -1.45 -7.59 8.05
C ILE A 896 -1.47 -7.20 9.54
N ALA A 897 -2.02 -8.05 10.41
CA ALA A 897 -2.12 -7.79 11.85
C ALA A 897 -0.76 -7.72 12.57
N GLU A 898 0.20 -8.59 12.20
CA GLU A 898 1.51 -8.67 12.85
C GLU A 898 2.52 -7.65 12.30
N TYR A 899 2.56 -7.47 10.98
CA TYR A 899 3.67 -6.80 10.30
C TYR A 899 3.37 -5.41 9.74
N ASN A 900 2.11 -5.06 9.48
CA ASN A 900 1.78 -3.73 8.97
C ASN A 900 1.57 -2.74 10.12
N GLU A 901 2.20 -1.57 10.02
CA GLU A 901 1.97 -0.44 10.92
C GLU A 901 0.53 0.09 10.74
N MET A 902 -0.15 0.52 11.80
CA MET A 902 -1.56 0.95 11.75
C MET A 902 -1.80 2.16 10.82
N ARG A 903 -0.75 2.91 10.46
CA ARG A 903 -0.76 3.91 9.36
C ARG A 903 -1.19 3.32 8.01
N GLY A 904 -0.83 2.08 7.72
CA GLY A 904 -1.11 1.39 6.44
C GLY A 904 -2.44 0.62 6.40
N LEU A 905 -3.24 0.66 7.46
CA LEU A 905 -4.53 -0.04 7.53
C LEU A 905 -5.67 0.85 7.04
N SER A 906 -6.63 0.26 6.31
CA SER A 906 -7.87 0.94 5.93
C SER A 906 -8.78 1.21 7.13
N GLY A 907 -9.76 2.12 7.00
CA GLY A 907 -10.74 2.41 8.06
C GLY A 907 -11.42 1.16 8.62
N GLY A 908 -11.92 0.27 7.76
CA GLY A 908 -12.53 -1.00 8.18
C GLY A 908 -11.56 -1.99 8.82
N GLN A 909 -10.28 -2.02 8.39
CA GLN A 909 -9.25 -2.78 9.09
C GLN A 909 -8.98 -2.21 10.48
N LYS A 910 -8.88 -0.88 10.63
CA LYS A 910 -8.76 -0.21 11.93
C LYS A 910 -9.96 -0.53 12.84
N VAL A 911 -11.20 -0.54 12.33
CA VAL A 911 -12.39 -0.95 13.13
C VAL A 911 -12.31 -2.41 13.57
N LYS A 912 -11.87 -3.34 12.71
CA LYS A 912 -11.60 -4.73 13.13
C LYS A 912 -10.57 -4.80 14.28
N VAL A 913 -9.53 -3.96 14.27
CA VAL A 913 -8.56 -3.83 15.38
C VAL A 913 -9.23 -3.30 16.65
N VAL A 914 -10.08 -2.25 16.58
CA VAL A 914 -10.80 -1.72 17.75
C VAL A 914 -11.74 -2.77 18.36
N ILE A 915 -12.54 -3.45 17.52
CA ILE A 915 -13.47 -4.51 17.96
C ILE A 915 -12.68 -5.64 18.61
N ALA A 916 -11.59 -6.10 17.99
CA ALA A 916 -10.72 -7.13 18.56
C ALA A 916 -10.12 -6.68 19.90
N ALA A 917 -9.60 -5.46 19.99
CA ALA A 917 -9.04 -4.91 21.23
C ALA A 917 -10.08 -4.88 22.36
N ALA A 918 -11.25 -4.27 22.13
CA ALA A 918 -12.30 -4.18 23.15
C ALA A 918 -12.82 -5.57 23.60
N MET A 919 -12.94 -6.52 22.65
CA MET A 919 -13.35 -7.90 22.93
C MET A 919 -12.26 -8.76 23.59
N TRP A 920 -10.98 -8.31 23.60
CA TRP A 920 -9.91 -9.03 24.30
C TRP A 920 -10.26 -9.26 25.78
N SER A 921 -10.84 -8.25 26.42
CA SER A 921 -11.25 -8.21 27.83
C SER A 921 -12.34 -9.21 28.24
N LYS A 922 -12.93 -9.99 27.32
CA LYS A 922 -14.12 -10.86 27.55
C LYS A 922 -15.27 -10.08 28.22
N PRO A 923 -15.77 -9.01 27.57
CA PRO A 923 -16.83 -8.14 28.12
C PRO A 923 -18.15 -8.90 28.27
N GLN A 924 -19.12 -8.33 29.00
CA GLN A 924 -20.50 -8.87 29.08
C GLN A 924 -21.52 -8.02 28.32
N VAL A 925 -21.17 -6.77 28.01
CA VAL A 925 -21.95 -5.88 27.16
C VAL A 925 -21.04 -5.39 26.03
N LEU A 926 -21.47 -5.54 24.79
CA LEU A 926 -20.86 -4.91 23.62
C LEU A 926 -21.77 -3.77 23.16
N VAL A 927 -21.17 -2.59 22.96
CA VAL A 927 -21.85 -1.39 22.51
C VAL A 927 -21.11 -0.85 21.28
N LEU A 928 -21.79 -0.77 20.14
CA LEU A 928 -21.23 -0.25 18.89
C LEU A 928 -21.98 1.03 18.48
N ASP A 929 -21.29 2.16 18.37
CA ASP A 929 -21.85 3.41 17.84
C ASP A 929 -21.59 3.49 16.33
N GLU A 930 -22.66 3.31 15.54
CA GLU A 930 -22.68 3.35 14.06
C GLU A 930 -21.64 2.44 13.35
N PRO A 931 -21.57 1.11 13.67
CA PRO A 931 -20.56 0.19 13.12
C PRO A 931 -20.65 0.00 11.60
N THR A 932 -21.79 0.36 11.01
CA THR A 932 -22.11 0.16 9.59
C THR A 932 -21.43 1.17 8.67
N ASN A 933 -20.86 2.26 9.20
CA ASN A 933 -20.17 3.28 8.39
C ASN A 933 -18.71 2.92 8.03
N PHE A 934 -18.17 1.82 8.56
CA PHE A 934 -16.75 1.49 8.43
C PHE A 934 -16.48 0.01 8.10
N LEU A 935 -17.48 -0.86 8.24
CA LEU A 935 -17.39 -2.27 7.88
C LEU A 935 -18.09 -2.50 6.54
N ASP A 936 -17.38 -3.17 5.63
CA ASP A 936 -17.95 -3.63 4.37
C ASP A 936 -19.09 -4.65 4.60
N ARG A 937 -19.96 -4.83 3.59
CA ARG A 937 -21.16 -5.68 3.70
C ARG A 937 -20.83 -7.12 4.16
N ASP A 938 -19.68 -7.66 3.71
CA ASP A 938 -19.22 -9.01 4.10
C ASP A 938 -18.86 -9.06 5.60
N ALA A 939 -18.07 -8.10 6.10
CA ALA A 939 -17.68 -8.01 7.49
C ALA A 939 -18.86 -7.63 8.41
N LEU A 940 -19.84 -6.89 7.89
CA LEU A 940 -21.09 -6.55 8.57
C LEU A 940 -21.98 -7.79 8.76
N GLY A 941 -22.09 -8.65 7.74
CA GLY A 941 -22.73 -9.96 7.84
C GLY A 941 -22.00 -10.89 8.81
N GLY A 942 -20.68 -10.99 8.67
CA GLY A 942 -19.81 -11.73 9.59
C GLY A 942 -19.95 -11.30 11.06
N LEU A 943 -19.99 -9.98 11.29
CA LEU A 943 -20.24 -9.37 12.60
C LEU A 943 -21.64 -9.72 13.12
N ALA A 944 -22.67 -9.70 12.27
CA ALA A 944 -24.04 -10.06 12.64
C ALA A 944 -24.13 -11.53 13.11
N VAL A 945 -23.51 -12.47 12.38
CA VAL A 945 -23.40 -13.87 12.78
C VAL A 945 -22.66 -14.00 14.12
N GLY A 946 -21.54 -13.29 14.28
CA GLY A 946 -20.79 -13.24 15.53
C GLY A 946 -21.62 -12.74 16.72
N ILE A 947 -22.44 -11.70 16.55
CA ILE A 947 -23.35 -11.15 17.57
C ILE A 947 -24.50 -12.12 17.89
N ARG A 948 -24.99 -12.85 16.88
CA ARG A 948 -26.08 -13.84 16.99
C ARG A 948 -25.63 -15.07 17.79
N GLU A 949 -24.40 -15.56 17.57
CA GLU A 949 -23.81 -16.65 18.36
C GLU A 949 -23.32 -16.20 19.76
N TRP A 950 -22.89 -14.94 19.91
CA TRP A 950 -22.28 -14.46 21.15
C TRP A 950 -23.27 -14.28 22.30
N SER A 951 -22.87 -14.70 23.50
CA SER A 951 -23.77 -14.84 24.66
C SER A 951 -23.82 -13.63 25.62
N GLY A 952 -23.14 -12.53 25.29
CA GLY A 952 -23.28 -11.25 26.00
C GLY A 952 -24.50 -10.44 25.59
N ALA A 953 -24.67 -9.26 26.20
CA ALA A 953 -25.65 -8.24 25.82
C ALA A 953 -25.11 -7.39 24.66
N PHE A 954 -25.97 -7.02 23.71
CA PHE A 954 -25.58 -6.18 22.58
C PHE A 954 -26.47 -4.95 22.44
N LEU A 955 -25.85 -3.79 22.28
CA LEU A 955 -26.48 -2.52 21.95
C LEU A 955 -25.78 -1.97 20.69
N CYS A 956 -26.54 -1.47 19.72
CA CYS A 956 -26.00 -0.64 18.65
C CYS A 956 -26.75 0.69 18.54
N ILE A 957 -26.04 1.72 18.12
CA ILE A 957 -26.64 2.79 17.33
C ILE A 957 -26.39 2.42 15.87
N SER A 958 -27.40 2.48 15.02
CA SER A 958 -27.22 2.47 13.56
C SER A 958 -28.44 3.08 12.88
N HIS A 959 -28.22 3.76 11.75
CA HIS A 959 -29.30 4.15 10.83
C HIS A 959 -29.71 3.02 9.86
N ASN A 960 -28.94 1.93 9.75
CA ASN A 960 -29.25 0.80 8.87
C ASN A 960 -30.35 -0.09 9.47
N GLN A 961 -31.53 -0.12 8.84
CA GLN A 961 -32.68 -0.89 9.31
C GLN A 961 -32.55 -2.42 9.10
N GLU A 962 -31.85 -2.86 8.06
CA GLU A 962 -31.54 -4.28 7.80
C GLU A 962 -30.71 -4.85 8.97
N PHE A 963 -29.60 -4.18 9.31
CA PHE A 963 -28.72 -4.59 10.41
C PHE A 963 -29.39 -4.53 11.79
N VAL A 964 -30.26 -3.54 12.03
CA VAL A 964 -31.01 -3.45 13.30
C VAL A 964 -32.09 -4.53 13.38
N GLY A 965 -32.89 -4.73 12.32
CA GLY A 965 -33.95 -5.75 12.29
C GLY A 965 -33.42 -7.18 12.42
N ALA A 966 -32.22 -7.45 11.90
CA ALA A 966 -31.52 -8.73 11.93
C ALA A 966 -31.08 -9.22 13.32
N LEU A 967 -30.88 -8.28 14.25
CA LEU A 967 -30.14 -8.49 15.50
C LEU A 967 -30.87 -8.00 16.75
N CYS A 968 -31.70 -6.97 16.63
CA CYS A 968 -32.20 -6.20 17.76
C CYS A 968 -33.72 -6.32 17.92
N GLY A 969 -34.14 -7.27 18.76
CA GLY A 969 -35.56 -7.43 19.13
C GLY A 969 -36.13 -6.32 20.02
N GLU A 970 -35.29 -5.43 20.57
CA GLU A 970 -35.71 -4.24 21.33
C GLU A 970 -35.27 -2.96 20.57
N ILE A 971 -36.18 -1.99 20.39
CA ILE A 971 -35.88 -0.72 19.70
C ILE A 971 -36.11 0.46 20.64
N TRP A 972 -35.08 1.31 20.76
CA TRP A 972 -35.03 2.48 21.62
C TRP A 972 -35.01 3.74 20.73
N ASN A 973 -36.15 4.41 20.62
CA ASN A 973 -36.29 5.68 19.89
C ASN A 973 -35.83 6.85 20.79
N VAL A 974 -34.85 7.61 20.33
CA VAL A 974 -34.39 8.84 21.01
C VAL A 974 -34.76 10.05 20.14
N GLU A 975 -35.70 10.86 20.63
CA GLU A 975 -36.25 12.02 19.92
C GLU A 975 -36.30 13.23 20.86
N ASN A 976 -35.71 14.36 20.44
CA ASN A 976 -35.66 15.61 21.24
C ASN A 976 -35.17 15.41 22.70
N GLY A 977 -34.14 14.58 22.89
CA GLY A 977 -33.60 14.26 24.22
C GLY A 977 -34.48 13.38 25.10
N ARG A 978 -35.60 12.83 24.58
CA ARG A 978 -36.46 11.88 25.29
C ARG A 978 -36.29 10.47 24.74
N LEU A 979 -36.16 9.51 25.64
CA LEU A 979 -36.09 8.09 25.32
C LEU A 979 -37.49 7.47 25.34
N THR A 980 -37.86 6.75 24.27
CA THR A 980 -39.06 5.91 24.21
C THR A 980 -38.68 4.51 23.77
N MET A 981 -39.31 3.50 24.35
CA MET A 981 -39.01 2.08 24.08
C MET A 981 -40.20 1.46 23.34
N LYS A 982 -39.97 0.92 22.14
CA LYS A 982 -40.96 0.06 21.48
C LYS A 982 -40.79 -1.37 21.96
N GLY A 983 -41.92 -2.03 22.24
CA GLY A 983 -41.95 -3.42 22.70
C GLY A 983 -41.37 -4.38 21.67
N LYS A 984 -41.14 -5.63 22.09
CA LYS A 984 -40.45 -6.65 21.28
C LYS A 984 -41.00 -6.75 19.86
N ALA A 985 -40.19 -6.37 18.88
CA ALA A 985 -40.43 -6.72 17.49
C ALA A 985 -40.18 -8.22 17.30
N ALA A 986 -40.82 -8.83 16.30
CA ALA A 986 -40.31 -10.08 15.76
C ALA A 986 -38.97 -9.77 15.08
N VAL A 987 -37.92 -10.50 15.44
CA VAL A 987 -36.69 -10.52 14.64
C VAL A 987 -37.03 -11.28 13.36
N ASP A 988 -36.78 -10.66 12.21
CA ASP A 988 -37.05 -11.30 10.92
C ASP A 988 -35.89 -12.23 10.56
N ASP A 989 -36.00 -13.48 10.99
CA ASP A 989 -35.07 -14.55 10.60
C ASP A 989 -35.05 -14.78 9.07
N GLY A 990 -36.07 -14.33 8.33
CA GLY A 990 -36.20 -14.45 6.88
C GLY A 990 -35.71 -13.25 6.06
N ALA A 991 -35.39 -12.11 6.68
CA ALA A 991 -34.89 -10.90 6.01
C ALA A 991 -33.57 -11.13 5.23
N PHE A 992 -32.90 -12.25 5.50
CA PHE A 992 -31.61 -12.66 4.91
C PHE A 992 -31.79 -13.72 3.80
N ASP A 993 -32.94 -14.41 3.79
CA ASP A 993 -33.25 -15.57 2.94
C ASP A 993 -34.41 -15.25 1.97
N SER A 994 -34.34 -14.09 1.31
CA SER A 994 -35.38 -13.62 0.38
C SER A 994 -35.38 -14.39 -0.95
N ASN A 995 -35.86 -15.64 -0.95
CA ASN A 995 -36.07 -16.45 -2.14
C ASN A 995 -37.30 -15.95 -2.93
N PRO A 996 -37.15 -15.40 -4.16
CA PRO A 996 -38.14 -14.49 -4.76
C PRO A 996 -39.47 -15.12 -5.26
N ASN A 997 -39.74 -16.39 -4.96
CA ASN A 997 -40.93 -17.11 -5.45
C ASN A 997 -42.09 -17.22 -4.44
N SER A 998 -41.96 -16.73 -3.21
CA SER A 998 -43.03 -16.79 -2.19
C SER A 998 -44.02 -15.62 -2.24
N ALA A 999 -43.73 -14.55 -2.98
CA ALA A 999 -44.50 -13.30 -3.01
C ALA A 999 -45.76 -13.34 -3.91
N ARG A 1000 -46.56 -14.42 -3.83
CA ARG A 1000 -47.90 -14.53 -4.45
C ARG A 1000 -48.85 -15.36 -3.59
N ASP A 1001 -49.44 -14.74 -2.57
CA ASP A 1001 -50.90 -14.65 -2.40
C ASP A 1001 -51.27 -14.04 -1.04
N THR A 1002 -51.96 -12.89 -1.04
CA THR A 1002 -52.84 -12.44 0.06
C THR A 1002 -53.74 -11.30 -0.43
N PRO A 1003 -55.08 -11.39 -0.27
CA PRO A 1003 -56.00 -10.36 -0.77
C PRO A 1003 -56.18 -9.18 0.20
N ILE A 1004 -56.62 -8.05 -0.35
CA ILE A 1004 -56.81 -6.77 0.36
C ILE A 1004 -58.12 -6.78 1.19
N GLY A 1005 -58.05 -6.33 2.44
CA GLY A 1005 -59.21 -6.16 3.33
C GLY A 1005 -58.96 -5.14 4.46
N THR A 1006 -59.98 -4.37 4.83
CA THR A 1006 -59.90 -3.19 5.72
C THR A 1006 -60.06 -3.52 7.22
N PRO A 1007 -59.65 -2.61 8.15
CA PRO A 1007 -59.38 -2.97 9.55
C PRO A 1007 -60.62 -2.98 10.48
N GLY A 1008 -60.52 -3.76 11.56
CA GLY A 1008 -61.49 -3.83 12.66
C GLY A 1008 -60.82 -3.81 14.05
N VAL A 1009 -61.52 -3.31 15.07
CA VAL A 1009 -60.99 -3.03 16.42
C VAL A 1009 -61.42 -4.10 17.43
N ALA A 1010 -60.48 -4.62 18.24
CA ALA A 1010 -60.77 -5.29 19.52
C ALA A 1010 -59.55 -5.31 20.47
N THR A 1011 -59.80 -5.29 21.78
CA THR A 1011 -58.82 -5.35 22.89
C THR A 1011 -58.76 -6.76 23.53
N PRO A 1012 -57.78 -7.07 24.41
CA PRO A 1012 -57.29 -8.45 24.59
C PRO A 1012 -57.88 -9.26 25.77
N ALA A 1013 -57.96 -10.58 25.55
CA ALA A 1013 -58.08 -11.68 26.52
C ALA A 1013 -57.64 -12.99 25.82
N SER A 1014 -57.18 -14.07 26.45
CA SER A 1014 -56.71 -14.31 27.83
C SER A 1014 -55.76 -15.53 27.84
N VAL A 1015 -55.14 -15.84 28.99
CA VAL A 1015 -54.23 -17.00 29.16
C VAL A 1015 -54.99 -18.33 29.12
N GLU A 1016 -54.49 -19.32 28.37
CA GLU A 1016 -54.62 -20.73 28.78
C GLU A 1016 -53.57 -21.65 28.14
N THR A 1017 -53.27 -22.77 28.82
CA THR A 1017 -52.33 -23.83 28.38
C THR A 1017 -53.00 -25.20 28.52
N PRO A 1018 -52.76 -26.14 27.59
CA PRO A 1018 -52.88 -27.56 27.91
C PRO A 1018 -51.62 -28.39 27.60
N VAL A 1019 -51.64 -29.63 28.09
CA VAL A 1019 -50.50 -30.54 28.22
C VAL A 1019 -50.65 -31.78 27.33
N GLY A 1020 -49.58 -32.12 26.60
CA GLY A 1020 -49.06 -33.50 26.42
C GLY A 1020 -49.79 -34.50 25.49
N SER A 1021 -48.97 -35.33 24.82
CA SER A 1021 -49.33 -36.53 23.99
C SER A 1021 -50.28 -36.31 22.79
N GLY A 1022 -50.15 -36.95 21.63
CA GLY A 1022 -49.09 -37.82 21.11
C GLY A 1022 -49.45 -39.31 21.02
N ASP A 1023 -49.81 -39.78 19.82
CA ASP A 1023 -49.58 -41.18 19.38
C ASP A 1023 -49.64 -41.36 17.84
N GLU A 1024 -49.51 -42.60 17.37
CA GLU A 1024 -49.05 -43.03 16.02
C GLU A 1024 -50.00 -42.87 14.81
N ALA A 1025 -49.59 -43.39 13.63
CA ALA A 1025 -50.22 -43.21 12.31
C ALA A 1025 -50.27 -44.51 11.47
N ARG A 1026 -51.13 -44.60 10.43
CA ARG A 1026 -50.97 -45.45 9.21
C ARG A 1026 -52.16 -45.39 8.21
N VAL A 1027 -52.00 -46.13 7.09
CA VAL A 1027 -52.99 -46.42 6.00
C VAL A 1027 -53.02 -45.31 4.90
N ALA A 1028 -52.93 -45.57 3.57
CA ALA A 1028 -52.71 -46.81 2.81
C ALA A 1028 -51.56 -46.71 1.75
N ALA A 1029 -51.80 -47.01 0.45
CA ALA A 1029 -50.79 -47.65 -0.41
C ALA A 1029 -51.09 -47.65 -1.94
N THR A 1030 -50.25 -48.39 -2.70
CA THR A 1030 -50.17 -48.65 -4.16
C THR A 1030 -49.53 -47.51 -4.99
N VAL A 1031 -48.40 -47.63 -5.74
CA VAL A 1031 -47.69 -48.71 -6.51
C VAL A 1031 -48.17 -48.75 -7.98
N GLU A 1032 -47.35 -48.52 -9.02
CA GLU A 1032 -45.92 -48.08 -9.11
C GLU A 1032 -45.78 -47.07 -10.29
N GLY A 1033 -44.70 -46.80 -11.06
CA GLY A 1033 -43.35 -47.35 -11.31
C GLY A 1033 -43.08 -47.44 -12.82
N ALA A 1034 -41.92 -47.13 -13.42
CA ALA A 1034 -40.62 -46.55 -12.99
C ALA A 1034 -40.09 -45.68 -14.18
N GLY A 1035 -38.85 -45.18 -14.33
CA GLY A 1035 -37.55 -45.27 -13.61
C GLY A 1035 -36.49 -44.49 -14.44
N GLU A 1036 -35.30 -44.11 -13.95
CA GLU A 1036 -34.67 -44.31 -12.64
C GLU A 1036 -33.90 -43.05 -12.19
N GLU A 1037 -33.93 -42.74 -10.89
CA GLU A 1037 -33.01 -41.79 -10.23
C GLU A 1037 -32.41 -42.42 -8.97
N LEU A 1038 -31.12 -42.18 -8.71
CA LEU A 1038 -30.38 -42.78 -7.60
C LEU A 1038 -30.61 -42.03 -6.27
N LYS A 1039 -31.39 -42.64 -5.38
CA LYS A 1039 -31.79 -42.06 -4.08
C LYS A 1039 -30.78 -42.36 -2.97
N PHE A 1040 -30.21 -41.33 -2.36
CA PHE A 1040 -29.64 -41.42 -1.00
C PHE A 1040 -30.76 -41.44 0.05
N LYS A 1041 -30.63 -42.29 1.08
CA LYS A 1041 -31.59 -42.39 2.20
C LYS A 1041 -31.01 -41.78 3.48
N ALA A 1042 -31.77 -40.89 4.11
CA ALA A 1042 -31.46 -40.39 5.45
C ALA A 1042 -31.58 -41.51 6.50
N ALA A 1043 -30.64 -41.57 7.44
CA ALA A 1043 -30.63 -42.54 8.53
C ALA A 1043 -31.46 -42.06 9.75
N LYS A 1044 -32.09 -43.00 10.47
CA LYS A 1044 -32.86 -42.69 11.69
C LYS A 1044 -31.93 -42.14 12.79
N GLY A 1045 -32.27 -40.97 13.33
CA GLY A 1045 -31.54 -40.37 14.46
C GLY A 1045 -31.57 -41.27 15.71
N ARG A 1046 -30.41 -41.47 16.34
CA ARG A 1046 -30.26 -42.23 17.59
C ARG A 1046 -30.64 -41.37 18.80
N LYS A 1047 -31.22 -41.98 19.85
CA LYS A 1047 -31.50 -41.30 21.13
C LYS A 1047 -30.21 -40.78 21.77
N LYS A 1048 -30.20 -39.52 22.22
CA LYS A 1048 -29.08 -38.96 23.02
C LYS A 1048 -28.90 -39.74 24.32
N LEU A 1049 -27.65 -40.05 24.67
CA LEU A 1049 -27.27 -40.69 25.94
C LEU A 1049 -27.70 -39.82 27.13
N THR A 1050 -28.17 -40.46 28.21
CA THR A 1050 -28.59 -39.73 29.42
C THR A 1050 -27.37 -39.24 30.21
N ARG A 1051 -27.57 -38.20 31.03
CA ARG A 1051 -26.50 -37.59 31.86
C ARG A 1051 -25.83 -38.59 32.81
N LYS A 1052 -26.52 -39.64 33.23
CA LYS A 1052 -25.96 -40.74 34.04
C LYS A 1052 -24.99 -41.61 33.21
N GLN A 1053 -25.40 -42.02 32.00
CA GLN A 1053 -24.59 -42.85 31.10
C GLN A 1053 -23.33 -42.11 30.60
N LEU A 1054 -23.43 -40.79 30.36
CA LEU A 1054 -22.28 -39.94 30.08
C LEU A 1054 -21.26 -39.96 31.23
N LYS A 1055 -21.72 -39.81 32.48
CA LYS A 1055 -20.84 -39.87 33.65
C LYS A 1055 -20.19 -41.25 33.82
N GLU A 1056 -20.95 -42.33 33.67
CA GLU A 1056 -20.43 -43.71 33.73
C GLU A 1056 -19.42 -44.04 32.62
N ARG A 1057 -19.43 -43.30 31.50
CA ARG A 1057 -18.42 -43.37 30.43
C ARG A 1057 -17.17 -42.57 30.78
N GLU A 1058 -17.30 -41.38 31.39
CA GLU A 1058 -16.18 -40.61 31.92
C GLU A 1058 -15.46 -41.32 33.08
N ASP A 1059 -16.20 -41.88 34.03
CA ASP A 1059 -15.64 -42.58 35.20
C ASP A 1059 -14.86 -43.84 34.76
N ARG A 1060 -15.34 -44.56 33.73
CA ARG A 1060 -14.59 -45.67 33.09
C ARG A 1060 -13.32 -45.20 32.36
N ARG A 1061 -13.40 -44.10 31.59
CA ARG A 1061 -12.22 -43.47 30.94
C ARG A 1061 -11.16 -43.05 31.95
N ARG A 1062 -11.58 -42.49 33.08
CA ARG A 1062 -10.69 -42.14 34.20
C ARG A 1062 -10.04 -43.39 34.79
N ALA A 1063 -10.79 -44.45 35.05
CA ALA A 1063 -10.25 -45.72 35.55
C ALA A 1063 -9.19 -46.34 34.62
N ARG A 1064 -9.45 -46.46 33.30
CA ARG A 1064 -8.45 -46.93 32.32
C ARG A 1064 -7.17 -46.08 32.34
N THR A 1065 -7.33 -44.76 32.42
CA THR A 1065 -6.20 -43.82 32.40
C THR A 1065 -5.38 -43.88 33.70
N LEU A 1066 -6.03 -44.07 34.84
CA LEU A 1066 -5.37 -44.28 36.14
C LEU A 1066 -4.61 -45.62 36.16
N ALA A 1067 -5.22 -46.69 35.63
CA ALA A 1067 -4.55 -47.99 35.49
C ALA A 1067 -3.28 -47.88 34.63
N PHE A 1068 -3.36 -47.23 33.46
CA PHE A 1068 -2.20 -46.96 32.60
C PHE A 1068 -1.09 -46.19 33.33
N LEU A 1069 -1.43 -45.07 33.99
CA LEU A 1069 -0.47 -44.26 34.75
C LEU A 1069 0.12 -44.97 35.98
N SER A 1070 -0.56 -45.99 36.51
CA SER A 1070 -0.07 -46.82 37.63
C SER A 1070 0.82 -47.99 37.19
N SER A 1071 0.95 -48.25 35.88
CA SER A 1071 1.73 -49.38 35.37
C SER A 1071 3.24 -49.11 35.42
N THR A 1072 4.01 -50.02 36.02
CA THR A 1072 5.46 -49.92 36.21
C THR A 1072 6.28 -50.52 35.08
N VAL A 1073 5.65 -50.84 33.94
CA VAL A 1073 6.28 -51.53 32.80
C VAL A 1073 6.77 -50.48 31.77
N PRO A 1074 8.09 -50.38 31.51
CA PRO A 1074 8.61 -49.44 30.52
C PRO A 1074 8.08 -49.77 29.12
N GLY A 1075 7.48 -48.78 28.46
CA GLY A 1075 6.93 -48.93 27.10
C GLY A 1075 5.51 -49.50 27.01
N ALA A 1076 4.76 -49.55 28.12
CA ALA A 1076 3.33 -49.86 28.07
C ALA A 1076 2.58 -48.92 27.10
N VAL A 1077 1.65 -49.47 26.32
CA VAL A 1077 0.79 -48.72 25.39
C VAL A 1077 -0.60 -48.57 26.00
N ARG A 1078 -1.16 -47.36 25.95
CA ARG A 1078 -2.52 -47.07 26.46
C ARG A 1078 -3.56 -47.78 25.60
N GLU A 1079 -4.48 -48.51 26.23
CA GLU A 1079 -5.59 -49.15 25.51
C GLU A 1079 -6.43 -48.12 24.72
N PRO A 1080 -6.83 -48.43 23.48
CA PRO A 1080 -7.67 -47.56 22.67
C PRO A 1080 -9.09 -47.51 23.23
N ASP A 1081 -9.73 -46.35 23.07
CA ASP A 1081 -10.94 -46.00 23.79
C ASP A 1081 -12.19 -46.43 23.00
N THR A 1082 -12.47 -47.74 22.99
CA THR A 1082 -13.50 -48.44 22.17
C THR A 1082 -14.95 -47.98 22.36
N ASP A 1083 -15.19 -46.98 23.20
CA ASP A 1083 -16.48 -46.33 23.39
C ASP A 1083 -16.71 -45.14 22.42
N SER A 1084 -15.90 -44.90 21.38
CA SER A 1084 -16.07 -43.78 20.43
C SER A 1084 -17.07 -44.06 19.31
N ASP A 1085 -18.12 -43.23 19.20
CA ASP A 1085 -19.23 -43.39 18.24
C ASP A 1085 -18.93 -42.91 16.79
N GLU A 1086 -17.66 -42.65 16.45
CA GLU A 1086 -17.24 -42.06 15.16
C GLU A 1086 -16.13 -42.90 14.47
N GLU A 1087 -16.52 -43.96 13.76
CA GLU A 1087 -15.75 -44.51 12.63
C GLU A 1087 -16.65 -45.39 11.74
N ASN A 1088 -16.68 -45.14 10.42
CA ASN A 1088 -17.14 -46.07 9.38
C ASN A 1088 -16.74 -45.52 7.99
N PRO A 1089 -16.54 -46.36 6.95
CA PRO A 1089 -15.29 -46.26 6.20
C PRO A 1089 -15.47 -46.26 4.66
N ILE A 1090 -14.96 -45.23 3.99
CA ILE A 1090 -14.79 -45.20 2.53
C ILE A 1090 -13.38 -44.64 2.20
N HIS A 1091 -12.74 -45.19 1.16
CA HIS A 1091 -11.41 -44.84 0.65
C HIS A 1091 -10.16 -45.12 1.53
N ALA A 1092 -10.02 -46.39 1.96
CA ALA A 1092 -8.73 -46.96 2.37
C ALA A 1092 -8.00 -47.68 1.20
N GLN A 1093 -7.78 -47.00 0.05
CA GLN A 1093 -6.96 -47.55 -1.05
C GLN A 1093 -6.10 -46.47 -1.75
N GLN A 1094 -4.85 -46.33 -1.32
CA GLN A 1094 -3.65 -46.50 -2.17
C GLN A 1094 -2.38 -46.36 -1.31
N LYS A 1095 -1.57 -47.43 -1.23
CA LYS A 1095 -0.25 -47.40 -0.59
C LYS A 1095 0.81 -47.13 -1.66
N LEU A 1096 1.48 -45.98 -1.61
CA LEU A 1096 2.73 -45.78 -2.34
C LEU A 1096 3.93 -46.27 -1.53
N ARG A 1097 4.93 -46.80 -2.23
CA ARG A 1097 6.06 -47.54 -1.66
C ARG A 1097 7.19 -46.59 -1.26
N ILE A 1098 7.83 -46.87 -0.12
CA ILE A 1098 9.25 -46.57 0.10
C ILE A 1098 10.02 -47.89 -0.06
N PRO A 1099 11.02 -48.00 -0.96
CA PRO A 1099 11.68 -49.27 -1.25
C PRO A 1099 12.75 -49.65 -0.21
N SER A 1100 12.68 -50.87 0.32
CA SER A 1100 13.72 -51.45 1.17
C SER A 1100 14.96 -51.84 0.36
N LYS A 1101 16.15 -51.31 0.71
CA LYS A 1101 17.43 -51.81 0.18
C LYS A 1101 17.70 -53.25 0.70
N ALA A 1102 18.14 -54.13 -0.20
CA ALA A 1102 18.41 -55.53 0.11
C ALA A 1102 19.79 -55.74 0.78
N LYS A 1103 19.95 -56.87 1.50
CA LYS A 1103 21.22 -57.29 2.09
C LYS A 1103 22.18 -57.88 1.05
N ARG A 1104 23.43 -57.39 1.04
CA ARG A 1104 24.67 -58.11 0.68
C ARG A 1104 25.74 -57.60 1.64
N SER A 1105 26.17 -58.39 2.63
CA SER A 1105 27.25 -59.40 2.55
C SER A 1105 28.62 -58.78 2.28
N GLY A 1106 29.43 -58.60 3.33
CA GLY A 1106 30.79 -58.04 3.24
C GLY A 1106 31.45 -57.94 4.61
N THR A 1107 32.45 -58.78 4.85
CA THR A 1107 33.30 -58.82 6.05
C THR A 1107 34.23 -57.62 6.17
N SER A 1108 34.39 -57.03 7.37
CA SER A 1108 35.68 -56.92 8.11
C SER A 1108 35.74 -55.74 9.09
N THR A 1109 36.03 -56.03 10.37
CA THR A 1109 36.76 -55.15 11.31
C THR A 1109 38.21 -54.96 10.79
N PRO A 1110 38.98 -53.88 11.13
CA PRO A 1110 39.30 -53.56 12.54
C PRO A 1110 39.68 -52.11 12.94
N THR A 1111 39.97 -52.00 14.25
CA THR A 1111 40.90 -51.06 14.94
C THR A 1111 40.43 -49.67 15.39
N ILE A 1112 41.07 -49.22 16.48
CA ILE A 1112 40.79 -48.00 17.27
C ILE A 1112 42.10 -47.20 17.40
N ALA A 1113 42.06 -45.91 17.08
CA ALA A 1113 42.93 -44.84 17.60
C ALA A 1113 42.41 -43.47 17.07
N GLY A 1114 42.47 -42.34 17.80
CA GLY A 1114 42.77 -42.14 19.21
C GLY A 1114 43.05 -40.65 19.55
N MET A 1115 42.72 -40.22 20.77
CA MET A 1115 43.07 -38.93 21.42
C MET A 1115 42.52 -37.62 20.80
N ARG A 1116 41.71 -36.85 21.56
CA ARG A 1116 42.06 -35.66 22.39
C ARG A 1116 42.56 -34.47 21.55
N THR A 1117 41.93 -33.30 21.61
CA THR A 1117 41.49 -32.56 22.81
C THR A 1117 40.02 -32.17 22.87
#